data_AF-A0A9D2BHY1-F1
#
_entry.id   AF-A0A9D2BHY1-F1
#
_cell.length_a   1.000
_cell.length_b   1.000
_cell.length_c   1.000
_cell.angle_alpha   90.00
_cell.angle_beta   90.00
_cell.angle_gamma   90.00
#
_symmetry.space_group_name_H-M   'P 1'
#
loop_
_entity.id
_entity.type
_entity.pdbx_description
1 polymer ?
#
loop_
_entity_poly.entity_id
_entity_poly.type
_entity_poly.pdbx_seq_one_letter_code
_entity_poly.pdbx_strand_id
1 'polypeptide(L)'
;MININLFKSFWDKQPFPARLKSIYETIKADPALRERTEKFRTFQRQENKFRADQEKQACPAFTPAARFDKCRTRQNIIEYTNLTLCDFDHIPPERMDEAARLVACDPHSLLAYRTISGLGLRVICRFELPDHDVLDPAAKRSIDLYQQAFFQVNEYYAGRLGLDYDKACKNPERISGLAYDPRAHYNPAATPFRIDAETVGNKPLPSGRPVGGKLAIALRRIKGILEGEGLSYGPGHHNEYIMRVGYMLNRYGISKRKATEWAISAFADYGEAQVRSIMRSCYQQTDEHATRPTRGNRAPTFDEIEATINELAETRRNNLLNQLEIRWQTERDFHTLDDRDLSTLWSQINKRLGTVRINVVDDLLRSDFVPLFNPFQDYLDRLPTWDGTTDHIANLANRVRIKGDQELFVRFFRKWFVAILPTALDETVVNHQILVLVGRQGIYKTTWLNHLLPLELRRYFYTKTNSDRYNKDDKLVLAESLMVCLEELDYMRPAELNQLKALVTSPHINERAAYARHKEHRPHTASLCGTGNNPQFLTDPTGNRRWLAFEVESILNPYDNPIDYEGLYAQALSLWKSGFRYWFDESESNELTAHNEYFEAPNLEEELIRIYFRHPLPGEAGEFITVAQILERINAYIKKPLKNNQIGFIMTKLNFKAVRKDRLRGYIVVINTRDDIERISKSFALNL
;
A
#
# COMPACT_ATOMS: atom_id res chain seq x y z
N MET A 1 -2.81 11.69 -47.72
CA MET A 1 -1.92 10.90 -46.84
C MET A 1 -2.15 11.33 -45.40
N ILE A 2 -2.24 10.41 -44.44
CA ILE A 2 -2.54 10.75 -43.04
C ILE A 2 -1.25 10.82 -42.23
N ASN A 3 -0.92 12.02 -41.76
CA ASN A 3 0.20 12.27 -40.85
C ASN A 3 -0.28 12.12 -39.40
N ILE A 4 0.57 11.55 -38.55
CA ILE A 4 0.31 11.33 -37.13
C ILE A 4 1.62 11.46 -36.34
N ASN A 5 1.57 11.37 -35.01
CA ASN A 5 2.76 11.23 -34.18
C ASN A 5 2.89 9.84 -33.56
N LEU A 6 4.12 9.31 -33.66
CA LEU A 6 4.59 8.11 -32.98
C LEU A 6 5.40 8.51 -31.74
N PHE A 7 5.41 7.66 -30.73
CA PHE A 7 6.13 7.78 -29.47
C PHE A 7 6.89 6.49 -29.23
N LYS A 8 8.11 6.58 -28.68
CA LYS A 8 8.98 5.40 -28.50
C LYS A 8 8.43 4.41 -27.47
N SER A 9 7.63 4.88 -26.52
CA SER A 9 7.04 4.09 -25.44
C SER A 9 5.77 4.77 -24.90
N PHE A 10 5.06 4.12 -23.97
CA PHE A 10 3.89 4.71 -23.32
C PHE A 10 4.21 5.95 -22.46
N TRP A 11 5.44 6.03 -21.95
CA TRP A 11 5.93 7.12 -21.10
C TRP A 11 6.57 8.26 -21.90
N ASP A 12 6.92 8.00 -23.15
CA ASP A 12 7.50 8.99 -24.03
C ASP A 12 6.45 10.05 -24.37
N LYS A 13 6.84 11.31 -24.19
CA LYS A 13 6.00 12.48 -24.49
C LYS A 13 6.46 13.22 -25.73
N GLN A 14 7.64 12.88 -26.26
CA GLN A 14 8.22 13.55 -27.42
C GLN A 14 7.63 12.97 -28.71
N PRO A 15 6.93 13.77 -29.53
CA PRO A 15 6.31 13.28 -30.74
C PRO A 15 7.32 13.08 -31.87
N PHE A 16 7.28 11.93 -32.54
CA PHE A 16 7.98 11.66 -33.79
C PHE A 16 7.00 11.71 -34.96
N PRO A 17 7.25 12.47 -36.05
CA PRO A 17 6.40 12.45 -37.23
C PRO A 17 6.34 11.05 -37.86
N ALA A 18 5.13 10.55 -38.12
CA ALA A 18 4.91 9.26 -38.77
C ALA A 18 3.69 9.32 -39.70
N ARG A 19 3.50 8.26 -40.49
CA ARG A 19 2.31 8.10 -41.35
C ARG A 19 1.49 6.93 -40.84
N LEU A 20 0.16 7.00 -40.95
CA LEU A 20 -0.68 5.88 -40.50
C LEU A 20 -0.38 4.57 -41.27
N LYS A 21 -0.02 4.68 -42.55
CA LYS A 21 0.41 3.52 -43.36
C LYS A 21 1.69 2.87 -42.79
N SER A 22 2.66 3.66 -42.34
CA SER A 22 3.88 3.11 -41.73
C SER A 22 3.59 2.43 -40.39
N ILE A 23 2.62 2.94 -39.61
CA ILE A 23 2.16 2.25 -38.40
C ILE A 23 1.58 0.88 -38.70
N TYR A 24 0.73 0.78 -39.73
CA TYR A 24 0.18 -0.50 -40.17
C TYR A 24 1.28 -1.48 -40.61
N GLU A 25 2.25 -1.01 -41.39
CA GLU A 25 3.39 -1.82 -41.82
C GLU A 25 4.21 -2.33 -40.61
N THR A 26 4.43 -1.48 -39.60
CA THR A 26 5.07 -1.87 -38.34
C THR A 26 4.26 -2.93 -37.60
N ILE A 27 2.95 -2.73 -37.41
CA ILE A 27 2.05 -3.70 -36.75
C ILE A 27 2.11 -5.07 -37.45
N LYS A 28 2.15 -5.08 -38.78
CA LYS A 28 2.03 -6.30 -39.58
C LYS A 28 3.33 -7.10 -39.67
N ALA A 29 4.49 -6.43 -39.67
CA ALA A 29 5.74 -7.04 -40.09
C ALA A 29 6.99 -6.68 -39.27
N ASP A 30 6.93 -5.75 -38.31
CA ASP A 30 8.13 -5.33 -37.58
C ASP A 30 8.66 -6.45 -36.64
N PRO A 31 9.89 -6.93 -36.82
CA PRO A 31 10.44 -8.02 -36.01
C PRO A 31 10.61 -7.67 -34.53
N ALA A 32 10.97 -6.41 -34.22
CA ALA A 32 11.18 -5.99 -32.84
C ALA A 32 9.84 -5.89 -32.07
N LEU A 33 8.79 -5.38 -32.72
CA LEU A 33 7.44 -5.35 -32.18
C LEU A 33 6.88 -6.77 -32.00
N ARG A 34 7.18 -7.69 -32.93
CA ARG A 34 6.84 -9.11 -32.82
C ARG A 34 7.47 -9.73 -31.59
N GLU A 35 8.77 -9.59 -31.42
CA GLU A 35 9.51 -10.14 -30.27
C GLU A 35 8.93 -9.63 -28.95
N ARG A 36 8.67 -8.32 -28.84
CA ARG A 36 8.05 -7.73 -27.63
C ARG A 36 6.65 -8.27 -27.36
N THR A 37 5.83 -8.39 -28.40
CA THR A 37 4.46 -8.93 -28.27
C THR A 37 4.48 -10.38 -27.81
N GLU A 38 5.40 -11.20 -28.33
CA GLU A 38 5.58 -12.59 -27.93
C GLU A 38 6.13 -12.73 -26.50
N LYS A 39 7.08 -11.87 -26.10
CA LYS A 39 7.58 -11.77 -24.72
C LYS A 39 6.48 -11.39 -23.74
N PHE A 40 5.69 -10.36 -24.06
CA PHE A 40 4.52 -9.96 -23.26
C PHE A 40 3.61 -11.15 -22.98
N ARG A 41 3.18 -11.86 -24.05
CA ARG A 41 2.26 -13.00 -23.94
C ARG A 41 2.88 -14.17 -23.19
N THR A 42 4.19 -14.37 -23.31
CA THR A 42 4.92 -15.40 -22.55
C THR A 42 4.94 -15.08 -21.06
N PHE A 43 5.27 -13.85 -20.67
CA PHE A 43 5.22 -13.44 -19.26
C PHE A 43 3.80 -13.45 -18.71
N GLN A 44 2.80 -13.10 -19.53
CA GLN A 44 1.39 -13.18 -19.14
C GLN A 44 0.96 -14.62 -18.83
N ARG A 45 1.38 -15.60 -19.65
CA ARG A 45 1.13 -17.04 -19.38
C ARG A 45 1.87 -17.57 -18.16
N GLN A 46 3.01 -16.98 -17.81
CA GLN A 46 3.77 -17.28 -16.60
C GLN A 46 3.25 -16.54 -15.36
N GLU A 47 2.13 -15.82 -15.47
CA GLU A 47 1.56 -14.95 -14.43
C GLU A 47 2.52 -13.88 -13.90
N ASN A 48 3.60 -13.58 -14.64
CA ASN A 48 4.59 -12.58 -14.29
C ASN A 48 4.14 -11.20 -14.77
N LYS A 49 3.17 -10.63 -14.05
CA LYS A 49 2.55 -9.32 -14.38
C LYS A 49 3.58 -8.20 -14.48
N PHE A 50 4.59 -8.17 -13.59
CA PHE A 50 5.63 -7.13 -13.60
C PHE A 50 6.41 -7.07 -14.92
N ARG A 51 6.91 -8.23 -15.40
CA ARG A 51 7.65 -8.27 -16.67
C ARG A 51 6.76 -8.08 -17.89
N ALA A 52 5.52 -8.58 -17.85
CA ALA A 52 4.54 -8.31 -18.90
C ALA A 52 4.27 -6.81 -19.03
N ASP A 53 4.01 -6.11 -17.92
CA ASP A 53 3.77 -4.66 -17.95
C ASP A 53 4.99 -3.87 -18.44
N GLN A 54 6.21 -4.31 -18.09
CA GLN A 54 7.44 -3.70 -18.60
C GLN A 54 7.53 -3.77 -20.14
N GLU A 55 7.23 -4.93 -20.74
CA GLU A 55 7.22 -5.08 -22.21
C GLU A 55 6.12 -4.24 -22.85
N LYS A 56 4.91 -4.22 -22.28
CA LYS A 56 3.79 -3.40 -22.78
C LYS A 56 4.11 -1.91 -22.74
N GLN A 57 4.70 -1.43 -21.64
CA GLN A 57 5.05 -0.02 -21.50
C GLN A 57 6.18 0.40 -22.45
N ALA A 58 7.10 -0.53 -22.78
CA ALA A 58 8.19 -0.30 -23.71
C ALA A 58 7.76 -0.35 -25.19
N CYS A 59 6.54 -0.82 -25.51
CA CYS A 59 6.04 -0.81 -26.88
C CYS A 59 5.84 0.62 -27.40
N PRO A 60 6.20 0.89 -28.67
CA PRO A 60 5.86 2.14 -29.32
C PRO A 60 4.35 2.38 -29.31
N ALA A 61 3.95 3.64 -29.34
CA ALA A 61 2.56 4.05 -29.34
C ALA A 61 2.35 5.23 -30.27
N PHE A 62 1.12 5.47 -30.72
CA PHE A 62 0.77 6.65 -31.52
C PHE A 62 -0.47 7.33 -30.96
N THR A 63 -0.68 8.60 -31.30
CA THR A 63 -1.94 9.28 -30.97
C THR A 63 -2.81 9.38 -32.23
N PRO A 64 -3.98 8.71 -32.27
CA PRO A 64 -4.85 8.76 -33.44
C PRO A 64 -5.40 10.16 -33.68
N ALA A 65 -5.93 10.82 -32.65
CA ALA A 65 -6.82 11.98 -32.76
C ALA A 65 -6.16 13.32 -33.08
N ALA A 66 -4.89 13.48 -32.70
CA ALA A 66 -4.21 14.76 -32.75
C ALA A 66 -2.71 14.60 -32.97
N ARG A 67 -2.12 15.65 -33.54
CA ARG A 67 -0.68 15.84 -33.68
C ARG A 67 -0.17 16.91 -32.73
N PHE A 68 1.08 16.75 -32.32
CA PHE A 68 1.78 17.58 -31.36
C PHE A 68 3.12 18.06 -31.92
N ASP A 69 3.55 19.25 -31.52
CA ASP A 69 4.87 19.80 -31.89
C ASP A 69 5.96 19.42 -30.88
N LYS A 70 5.72 19.63 -29.58
CA LYS A 70 6.74 19.54 -28.51
C LYS A 70 6.50 18.36 -27.59
N CYS A 71 5.28 18.25 -27.07
CA CYS A 71 4.96 17.31 -26.00
C CYS A 71 3.50 16.86 -26.10
N ARG A 72 3.21 15.58 -25.81
CA ARG A 72 1.85 15.02 -25.80
C ARG A 72 1.01 15.59 -24.66
N THR A 73 0.48 16.80 -24.86
CA THR A 73 -0.39 17.55 -23.96
C THR A 73 -1.32 18.42 -24.78
N ARG A 74 -2.49 18.77 -24.24
CA ARG A 74 -3.52 19.53 -24.97
C ARG A 74 -3.04 20.87 -25.53
N GLN A 75 -2.21 21.58 -24.78
CA GLN A 75 -1.68 22.90 -25.17
C GLN A 75 -0.73 22.86 -26.36
N ASN A 76 -0.18 21.68 -26.66
CA ASN A 76 0.78 21.47 -27.74
C ASN A 76 0.14 20.72 -28.92
N ILE A 77 -1.20 20.64 -28.99
CA ILE A 77 -1.88 20.13 -30.18
C ILE A 77 -1.70 21.17 -31.30
N ILE A 78 -1.17 20.72 -32.44
CA ILE A 78 -1.01 21.56 -33.64
C ILE A 78 -2.05 21.27 -34.72
N GLU A 79 -2.67 20.10 -34.70
CA GLU A 79 -3.62 19.66 -35.72
C GLU A 79 -4.43 18.47 -35.18
N TYR A 80 -5.75 18.47 -35.42
CA TYR A 80 -6.57 17.27 -35.27
C TYR A 80 -6.54 16.47 -36.58
N THR A 81 -6.39 15.15 -36.48
CA THR A 81 -6.25 14.26 -37.65
C THR A 81 -7.57 13.80 -38.24
N ASN A 82 -8.69 14.15 -37.58
CA ASN A 82 -10.03 13.62 -37.81
C ASN A 82 -10.12 12.09 -37.73
N LEU A 83 -9.27 11.49 -36.89
CA LEU A 83 -9.33 10.07 -36.56
C LEU A 83 -9.85 9.86 -35.13
N THR A 84 -10.58 8.77 -34.93
CA THR A 84 -11.00 8.31 -33.61
C THR A 84 -10.58 6.86 -33.36
N LEU A 85 -10.46 6.50 -32.08
CA LEU A 85 -10.06 5.16 -31.62
C LEU A 85 -11.25 4.49 -30.94
N CYS A 86 -11.52 3.25 -31.34
CA CYS A 86 -12.31 2.31 -30.55
C CYS A 86 -11.35 1.30 -29.91
N ASP A 87 -11.40 1.17 -28.59
CA ASP A 87 -10.60 0.21 -27.82
C ASP A 87 -11.55 -0.77 -27.12
N PHE A 88 -11.55 -2.01 -27.57
CA PHE A 88 -12.36 -3.10 -27.03
C PHE A 88 -11.44 -4.05 -26.27
N ASP A 89 -11.56 -4.09 -24.95
CA ASP A 89 -10.77 -4.96 -24.08
C ASP A 89 -11.58 -6.18 -23.62
N HIS A 90 -10.89 -7.20 -23.10
CA HIS A 90 -11.49 -8.43 -22.54
C HIS A 90 -12.40 -9.20 -23.52
N ILE A 91 -12.08 -9.15 -24.81
CA ILE A 91 -12.80 -9.94 -25.82
C ILE A 91 -12.48 -11.43 -25.59
N PRO A 92 -13.49 -12.29 -25.40
CA PRO A 92 -13.26 -13.73 -25.26
C PRO A 92 -12.54 -14.30 -26.49
N PRO A 93 -11.51 -15.16 -26.32
CA PRO A 93 -10.72 -15.69 -27.44
C PRO A 93 -11.54 -16.27 -28.59
N GLU A 94 -12.63 -16.96 -28.27
CA GLU A 94 -13.57 -17.57 -29.22
C GLU A 94 -14.34 -16.55 -30.07
N ARG A 95 -14.52 -15.32 -29.59
CA ARG A 95 -15.18 -14.22 -30.31
C ARG A 95 -14.21 -13.32 -31.07
N MET A 96 -12.89 -13.43 -30.81
CA MET A 96 -11.89 -12.51 -31.34
C MET A 96 -11.76 -12.58 -32.87
N ASP A 97 -11.73 -13.78 -33.46
CA ASP A 97 -11.65 -13.95 -34.90
C ASP A 97 -12.91 -13.40 -35.61
N GLU A 98 -14.10 -13.62 -35.03
CA GLU A 98 -15.35 -13.08 -35.54
C GLU A 98 -15.39 -11.55 -35.46
N ALA A 99 -15.05 -10.96 -34.30
CA ALA A 99 -15.04 -9.52 -34.10
C ALA A 99 -14.05 -8.82 -35.05
N ALA A 100 -12.83 -9.38 -35.20
CA ALA A 100 -11.83 -8.86 -36.12
C ALA A 100 -12.31 -8.92 -37.58
N ARG A 101 -13.01 -10.00 -37.97
CA ARG A 101 -13.61 -10.13 -39.31
C ARG A 101 -14.73 -9.11 -39.54
N LEU A 102 -15.64 -8.93 -38.58
CA LEU A 102 -16.75 -7.97 -38.67
C LEU A 102 -16.24 -6.54 -38.83
N VAL A 103 -15.17 -6.18 -38.13
CA VAL A 103 -14.49 -4.88 -38.24
C VAL A 103 -13.78 -4.76 -39.58
N ALA A 104 -13.01 -5.76 -40.01
CA ALA A 104 -12.30 -5.72 -41.29
C ALA A 104 -13.24 -5.66 -42.52
N CYS A 105 -14.47 -6.16 -42.40
CA CYS A 105 -15.50 -6.07 -43.43
C CYS A 105 -16.33 -4.78 -43.37
N ASP A 106 -16.17 -3.96 -42.32
CA ASP A 106 -16.92 -2.73 -42.16
C ASP A 106 -16.31 -1.60 -43.00
N PRO A 107 -17.12 -0.87 -43.80
CA PRO A 107 -16.60 0.14 -44.73
C PRO A 107 -15.93 1.33 -44.02
N HIS A 108 -16.19 1.54 -42.73
CA HIS A 108 -15.63 2.66 -41.96
C HIS A 108 -14.31 2.34 -41.24
N SER A 109 -13.89 1.07 -41.22
CA SER A 109 -12.66 0.64 -40.55
C SER A 109 -11.42 1.02 -41.36
N LEU A 110 -10.66 2.00 -40.87
CA LEU A 110 -9.43 2.47 -41.54
C LEU A 110 -8.22 1.59 -41.16
N LEU A 111 -8.05 1.29 -39.89
CA LEU A 111 -7.00 0.42 -39.37
C LEU A 111 -7.56 -0.39 -38.21
N ALA A 112 -7.40 -1.71 -38.22
CA ALA A 112 -7.76 -2.54 -37.08
C ALA A 112 -6.69 -3.59 -36.77
N TYR A 113 -6.43 -3.82 -35.49
CA TYR A 113 -5.42 -4.79 -35.04
C TYR A 113 -5.66 -5.23 -33.60
N ARG A 114 -5.18 -6.43 -33.26
CA ARG A 114 -5.24 -6.98 -31.92
C ARG A 114 -4.24 -6.29 -30.99
N THR A 115 -4.65 -6.07 -29.75
CA THR A 115 -3.78 -5.51 -28.72
C THR A 115 -2.68 -6.50 -28.30
N ILE A 116 -1.69 -6.03 -27.55
CA ILE A 116 -0.51 -6.82 -27.17
C ILE A 116 -0.88 -8.10 -26.40
N SER A 117 -1.94 -8.06 -25.59
CA SER A 117 -2.48 -9.22 -24.87
C SER A 117 -3.10 -10.27 -25.78
N GLY A 118 -3.53 -9.88 -26.98
CA GLY A 118 -4.32 -10.73 -27.87
C GLY A 118 -5.79 -10.87 -27.44
N LEU A 119 -6.21 -10.21 -26.36
CA LEU A 119 -7.59 -10.21 -25.84
C LEU A 119 -8.31 -8.86 -26.02
N GLY A 120 -7.72 -7.95 -26.79
CA GLY A 120 -8.39 -6.71 -27.17
C GLY A 120 -8.25 -6.43 -28.67
N LEU A 121 -9.13 -5.59 -29.18
CA LEU A 121 -9.19 -5.19 -30.58
C LEU A 121 -9.29 -3.66 -30.66
N ARG A 122 -8.42 -3.07 -31.47
CA ARG A 122 -8.42 -1.63 -31.74
C ARG A 122 -8.91 -1.35 -33.13
N VAL A 123 -9.73 -0.32 -33.27
CA VAL A 123 -10.27 0.15 -34.54
C VAL A 123 -10.04 1.65 -34.63
N ILE A 124 -9.37 2.09 -35.69
CA ILE A 124 -9.21 3.49 -36.04
C ILE A 124 -10.17 3.79 -37.18
N CYS A 125 -10.92 4.89 -37.06
CA CYS A 125 -11.88 5.33 -38.06
C CYS A 125 -11.67 6.80 -38.39
N ARG A 126 -12.04 7.21 -39.60
CA ARG A 126 -12.15 8.61 -39.97
C ARG A 126 -13.50 9.16 -39.59
N PHE A 127 -13.56 10.43 -39.29
CA PHE A 127 -14.82 11.15 -39.19
C PHE A 127 -14.76 12.49 -39.92
N GLU A 128 -15.93 13.00 -40.28
CA GLU A 128 -16.13 14.30 -40.92
C GLU A 128 -17.15 15.09 -40.11
N LEU A 129 -16.88 16.38 -39.94
CA LEU A 129 -17.81 17.31 -39.31
C LEU A 129 -18.77 17.89 -40.36
N PRO A 130 -19.98 18.35 -39.96
CA PRO A 130 -20.90 19.05 -40.84
C PRO A 130 -20.26 20.31 -41.45
N ASP A 131 -20.73 20.71 -42.63
CA ASP A 131 -20.36 21.96 -43.33
C ASP A 131 -18.85 22.17 -43.60
N HIS A 132 -18.04 21.09 -43.59
CA HIS A 132 -16.58 21.15 -43.69
C HIS A 132 -15.90 21.93 -42.54
N ASP A 133 -16.54 21.98 -41.37
CA ASP A 133 -15.92 22.55 -40.17
C ASP A 133 -14.58 21.86 -39.88
N VAL A 134 -13.59 22.67 -39.51
CA VAL A 134 -12.25 22.21 -39.15
C VAL A 134 -12.10 22.30 -37.63
N LEU A 135 -11.59 21.23 -37.02
CA LEU A 135 -11.24 21.22 -35.60
C LEU A 135 -10.03 22.15 -35.37
N ASP A 136 -10.28 23.33 -34.83
CA ASP A 136 -9.25 24.29 -34.42
C ASP A 136 -8.59 23.84 -33.10
N PRO A 137 -7.27 23.58 -33.06
CA PRO A 137 -6.53 23.27 -31.85
C PRO A 137 -6.71 24.27 -30.69
N ALA A 138 -6.94 25.55 -30.99
CA ALA A 138 -7.12 26.61 -29.99
C ALA A 138 -8.56 26.68 -29.44
N ALA A 139 -9.54 26.12 -30.16
CA ALA A 139 -10.94 26.22 -29.80
C ALA A 139 -11.38 25.12 -28.82
N LYS A 140 -11.96 25.52 -27.69
CA LYS A 140 -12.53 24.59 -26.71
C LYS A 140 -13.60 23.67 -27.31
N ARG A 141 -14.38 24.18 -28.28
CA ARG A 141 -15.43 23.45 -29.00
C ARG A 141 -14.90 22.23 -29.75
N SER A 142 -13.64 22.24 -30.19
CA SER A 142 -13.02 21.14 -30.91
C SER A 142 -12.90 19.87 -30.06
N ILE A 143 -12.71 20.03 -28.74
CA ILE A 143 -12.69 18.89 -27.81
C ILE A 143 -14.07 18.25 -27.72
N ASP A 144 -15.13 19.07 -27.63
CA ASP A 144 -16.49 18.58 -27.50
C ASP A 144 -16.94 17.88 -28.80
N LEU A 145 -16.57 18.42 -29.97
CA LEU A 145 -16.81 17.80 -31.28
C LEU A 145 -16.05 16.48 -31.43
N TYR A 146 -14.79 16.42 -30.99
CA TYR A 146 -14.03 15.17 -30.98
C TYR A 146 -14.66 14.13 -30.05
N GLN A 147 -15.10 14.52 -28.84
CA GLN A 147 -15.74 13.61 -27.90
C GLN A 147 -17.05 13.06 -28.47
N GLN A 148 -17.83 13.89 -29.16
CA GLN A 148 -19.04 13.46 -29.86
C GLN A 148 -18.71 12.43 -30.95
N ALA A 149 -17.68 12.70 -31.77
CA ALA A 149 -17.20 11.77 -32.77
C ALA A 149 -16.74 10.44 -32.14
N PHE A 150 -16.02 10.50 -31.02
CA PHE A 150 -15.59 9.34 -30.27
C PHE A 150 -16.76 8.47 -29.82
N PHE A 151 -17.77 9.05 -29.17
CA PHE A 151 -18.92 8.30 -28.66
C PHE A 151 -19.76 7.70 -29.80
N GLN A 152 -20.08 8.49 -30.82
CA GLN A 152 -20.91 8.04 -31.95
C GLN A 152 -20.27 6.84 -32.68
N VAL A 153 -18.95 6.89 -32.93
CA VAL A 153 -18.24 5.79 -33.61
C VAL A 153 -18.08 4.57 -32.71
N ASN A 154 -17.78 4.76 -31.42
CA ASN A 154 -17.65 3.64 -30.49
C ASN A 154 -19.00 2.94 -30.25
N GLU A 155 -20.10 3.69 -30.13
CA GLU A 155 -21.45 3.11 -30.00
C GLU A 155 -21.87 2.31 -31.24
N TYR A 156 -21.52 2.79 -32.44
CA TYR A 156 -21.74 2.05 -33.68
C TYR A 156 -21.05 0.67 -33.66
N TYR A 157 -19.74 0.62 -33.37
CA TYR A 157 -19.02 -0.65 -33.31
C TYR A 157 -19.41 -1.51 -32.11
N ALA A 158 -19.71 -0.91 -30.95
CA ALA A 158 -20.18 -1.64 -29.78
C ALA A 158 -21.51 -2.36 -30.04
N GLY A 159 -22.47 -1.69 -30.70
CA GLY A 159 -23.73 -2.29 -31.11
C GLY A 159 -23.54 -3.40 -32.15
N ARG A 160 -22.63 -3.21 -33.11
CA ARG A 160 -22.33 -4.20 -34.15
C ARG A 160 -21.62 -5.45 -33.61
N LEU A 161 -20.73 -5.27 -32.64
CA LEU A 161 -19.93 -6.34 -32.06
C LEU A 161 -20.58 -6.99 -30.83
N GLY A 162 -21.53 -6.31 -30.18
CA GLY A 162 -22.07 -6.72 -28.89
C GLY A 162 -20.97 -6.79 -27.82
N LEU A 163 -20.13 -5.74 -27.76
CA LEU A 163 -18.98 -5.61 -26.85
C LEU A 163 -18.95 -4.21 -26.25
N ASP A 164 -18.48 -4.10 -25.01
CA ASP A 164 -18.21 -2.82 -24.36
C ASP A 164 -16.88 -2.21 -24.82
N TYR A 165 -16.79 -0.88 -24.81
CA TYR A 165 -15.59 -0.13 -25.21
C TYR A 165 -15.07 0.77 -24.07
N ASP A 166 -13.76 1.08 -24.09
CA ASP A 166 -13.13 1.95 -23.10
C ASP A 166 -13.50 3.43 -23.30
N LYS A 167 -14.45 3.92 -22.51
CA LYS A 167 -14.90 5.33 -22.49
C LYS A 167 -13.80 6.31 -22.06
N ALA A 168 -12.69 5.85 -21.48
CA ALA A 168 -11.56 6.71 -21.11
C ALA A 168 -10.75 7.19 -22.32
N CYS A 169 -10.96 6.58 -23.50
CA CYS A 169 -10.29 6.97 -24.75
C CYS A 169 -10.86 8.23 -25.43
N LYS A 170 -11.83 8.91 -24.81
CA LYS A 170 -12.48 10.14 -25.32
C LYS A 170 -11.60 11.39 -25.39
N ASN A 171 -10.36 11.34 -24.90
CA ASN A 171 -9.48 12.50 -24.87
C ASN A 171 -8.52 12.51 -26.07
N PRO A 172 -8.35 13.63 -26.79
CA PRO A 172 -7.50 13.71 -27.98
C PRO A 172 -6.03 13.31 -27.75
N GLU A 173 -5.51 13.50 -26.53
CA GLU A 173 -4.15 13.14 -26.14
C GLU A 173 -3.93 11.65 -25.83
N ARG A 174 -4.97 10.81 -25.98
CA ARG A 174 -4.90 9.37 -25.67
C ARG A 174 -4.00 8.65 -26.68
N ILE A 175 -3.04 7.90 -26.15
CA ILE A 175 -2.17 7.03 -26.96
C ILE A 175 -2.79 5.65 -27.18
N SER A 176 -2.50 5.11 -28.35
CA SER A 176 -2.72 3.72 -28.72
C SER A 176 -1.36 3.02 -28.86
N GLY A 177 -1.06 2.10 -27.95
CA GLY A 177 0.09 1.19 -28.08
C GLY A 177 0.02 0.32 -29.34
N LEU A 178 1.18 0.06 -29.93
CA LEU A 178 1.33 -0.89 -31.03
C LEU A 178 1.47 -2.31 -30.48
N ALA A 179 1.05 -3.28 -31.27
CA ALA A 179 1.24 -4.70 -31.04
C ALA A 179 1.43 -5.38 -32.38
N TYR A 180 2.18 -6.49 -32.40
CA TYR A 180 2.34 -7.26 -33.62
C TYR A 180 1.07 -8.06 -33.90
N ASP A 181 0.51 -7.84 -35.09
CA ASP A 181 -0.65 -8.55 -35.59
C ASP A 181 -0.53 -8.78 -37.12
N PRO A 182 -0.19 -9.99 -37.57
CA PRO A 182 -0.06 -10.29 -39.00
C PRO A 182 -1.42 -10.24 -39.72
N ARG A 183 -2.53 -10.27 -38.98
CA ARG A 183 -3.91 -10.17 -39.51
C ARG A 183 -4.46 -8.74 -39.43
N ALA A 184 -3.64 -7.74 -39.10
CA ALA A 184 -4.08 -6.35 -39.07
C ALA A 184 -4.73 -5.95 -40.40
N HIS A 185 -5.83 -5.21 -40.30
CA HIS A 185 -6.59 -4.69 -41.42
C HIS A 185 -6.22 -3.22 -41.67
N TYR A 186 -6.07 -2.83 -42.94
CA TYR A 186 -5.88 -1.43 -43.32
C TYR A 186 -6.59 -1.13 -44.63
N ASN A 187 -7.53 -0.18 -44.59
CA ASN A 187 -8.31 0.26 -45.75
C ASN A 187 -8.15 1.78 -45.93
N PRO A 188 -7.24 2.25 -46.80
CA PRO A 188 -7.04 3.68 -47.02
C PRO A 188 -8.27 4.39 -47.63
N ALA A 189 -9.20 3.63 -48.21
CA ALA A 189 -10.46 4.11 -48.80
C ALA A 189 -11.65 4.02 -47.83
N ALA A 190 -11.42 3.77 -46.54
CA ALA A 190 -12.47 3.71 -45.52
C ALA A 190 -13.35 4.98 -45.52
N THR A 191 -14.66 4.77 -45.52
CA THR A 191 -15.68 5.82 -45.55
C THR A 191 -15.71 6.54 -44.19
N PRO A 192 -15.53 7.87 -44.13
CA PRO A 192 -15.63 8.59 -42.86
C PRO A 192 -17.04 8.55 -42.25
N PHE A 193 -17.11 8.53 -40.92
CA PHE A 193 -18.37 8.76 -40.21
C PHE A 193 -18.75 10.24 -40.27
N ARG A 194 -19.99 10.54 -40.65
CA ARG A 194 -20.53 11.90 -40.53
C ARG A 194 -21.00 12.14 -39.09
N ILE A 195 -20.40 13.11 -38.43
CA ILE A 195 -20.69 13.40 -37.02
C ILE A 195 -21.87 14.36 -36.92
N ASP A 196 -22.80 14.03 -36.03
CA ASP A 196 -23.90 14.94 -35.69
C ASP A 196 -23.39 16.04 -34.74
N ALA A 197 -23.05 17.20 -35.30
CA ALA A 197 -22.55 18.35 -34.54
C ALA A 197 -23.66 19.24 -33.94
N GLU A 198 -24.94 19.00 -34.25
CA GLU A 198 -26.06 19.84 -33.77
C GLU A 198 -26.25 19.75 -32.23
N THR A 199 -25.66 18.73 -31.61
CA THR A 199 -25.68 18.48 -30.17
C THR A 199 -24.49 19.09 -29.42
N VAL A 200 -23.46 19.61 -30.10
CA VAL A 200 -22.25 20.10 -29.42
C VAL A 200 -22.45 21.53 -28.90
N GLY A 201 -22.63 21.63 -27.58
CA GLY A 201 -23.08 22.82 -26.85
C GLY A 201 -24.44 22.61 -26.16
N ASN A 202 -25.21 21.64 -26.64
CA ASN A 202 -26.43 21.12 -26.01
C ASN A 202 -26.12 19.73 -25.45
N LYS A 203 -25.67 19.65 -24.19
CA LYS A 203 -25.46 18.35 -23.49
C LYS A 203 -26.56 17.35 -23.89
N PRO A 204 -26.21 16.21 -24.52
CA PRO A 204 -27.16 15.12 -24.66
C PRO A 204 -27.58 14.73 -23.24
N LEU A 205 -28.89 14.69 -23.00
CA LEU A 205 -29.40 13.99 -21.83
C LEU A 205 -28.97 12.53 -21.95
N PRO A 206 -28.38 11.93 -20.90
CA PRO A 206 -28.14 10.50 -20.88
C PRO A 206 -29.44 9.79 -21.21
N SER A 207 -29.40 8.94 -22.24
CA SER A 207 -30.46 7.99 -22.54
C SER A 207 -30.74 7.16 -21.30
N GLY A 208 -32.00 7.15 -20.87
CA GLY A 208 -32.49 6.25 -19.83
C GLY A 208 -32.10 6.61 -18.40
N ARG A 209 -32.51 7.78 -17.89
CA ARG A 209 -32.82 7.95 -16.45
C ARG A 209 -34.09 8.80 -16.25
N PRO A 210 -34.95 8.45 -15.27
CA PRO A 210 -36.21 9.14 -15.04
C PRO A 210 -35.98 10.60 -14.66
N VAL A 211 -36.86 11.50 -15.14
CA VAL A 211 -36.90 12.96 -14.99
C VAL A 211 -36.00 13.51 -13.86
N GLY A 212 -34.70 13.65 -14.16
CA GLY A 212 -33.68 14.17 -13.27
C GLY A 212 -32.98 15.35 -13.94
N GLY A 213 -33.16 16.56 -13.40
CA GLY A 213 -32.57 17.77 -13.98
C GLY A 213 -33.04 19.06 -13.31
N LYS A 214 -32.55 20.20 -13.83
CA LYS A 214 -32.85 21.57 -13.35
C LYS A 214 -34.36 21.82 -13.20
N LEU A 215 -35.17 21.28 -14.12
CA LEU A 215 -36.64 21.35 -14.08
C LEU A 215 -37.23 20.55 -12.91
N ALA A 216 -36.80 19.30 -12.67
CA ALA A 216 -37.31 18.48 -11.57
C ALA A 216 -37.00 19.10 -10.19
N ILE A 217 -35.81 19.67 -10.03
CA ILE A 217 -35.40 20.38 -8.82
C ILE A 217 -36.24 21.65 -8.62
N ALA A 218 -36.45 22.43 -9.69
CA ALA A 218 -37.31 23.60 -9.65
C ALA A 218 -38.75 23.23 -9.27
N LEU A 219 -39.31 22.18 -9.88
CA LEU A 219 -40.68 21.71 -9.62
C LEU A 219 -40.88 21.22 -8.19
N ARG A 220 -39.92 20.48 -7.61
CA ARG A 220 -40.00 20.05 -6.20
C ARG A 220 -40.05 21.25 -5.25
N ARG A 221 -39.24 22.29 -5.52
CA ARG A 221 -39.21 23.52 -4.72
C ARG A 221 -40.46 24.36 -4.90
N ILE A 222 -40.92 24.50 -6.14
CA ILE A 222 -42.18 25.16 -6.49
C ILE A 222 -43.32 24.51 -5.71
N LYS A 223 -43.41 23.18 -5.74
CA LYS A 223 -44.43 22.43 -5.00
C LYS A 223 -44.41 22.75 -3.50
N GLY A 224 -43.26 22.70 -2.85
CA GLY A 224 -43.16 23.04 -1.42
C GLY A 224 -43.50 24.51 -1.10
N ILE A 225 -43.18 25.46 -2.00
CA ILE A 225 -43.58 26.87 -1.86
C ILE A 225 -45.10 27.02 -1.97
N LEU A 226 -45.71 26.39 -2.99
CA LEU A 226 -47.16 26.47 -3.20
C LEU A 226 -47.94 25.80 -2.07
N GLU A 227 -47.47 24.66 -1.56
CA GLU A 227 -48.05 23.99 -0.39
C GLU A 227 -47.95 24.89 0.87
N GLY A 228 -46.82 25.57 1.09
CA GLY A 228 -46.65 26.53 2.17
C GLY A 228 -47.48 27.82 2.01
N GLU A 229 -47.79 28.22 0.78
CA GLU A 229 -48.68 29.33 0.44
C GLU A 229 -50.18 28.90 0.45
N GLY A 230 -50.48 27.62 0.69
CA GLY A 230 -51.85 27.09 0.69
C GLY A 230 -52.49 26.99 -0.69
N LEU A 231 -51.71 27.09 -1.77
CA LEU A 231 -52.21 27.08 -3.16
C LEU A 231 -52.17 25.66 -3.73
N SER A 232 -53.33 25.10 -4.07
CA SER A 232 -53.48 23.78 -4.69
C SER A 232 -54.14 23.85 -6.06
N TYR A 233 -53.79 22.91 -6.94
CA TYR A 233 -54.42 22.78 -8.25
C TYR A 233 -55.82 22.16 -8.11
N GLY A 234 -56.87 22.90 -8.50
CA GLY A 234 -58.26 22.44 -8.41
C GLY A 234 -59.30 23.43 -8.95
N PRO A 235 -60.61 23.09 -8.90
CA PRO A 235 -61.69 23.88 -9.48
C PRO A 235 -61.68 25.33 -8.99
N GLY A 236 -61.66 26.29 -9.92
CA GLY A 236 -61.58 27.72 -9.63
C GLY A 236 -60.17 28.30 -9.52
N HIS A 237 -59.13 27.46 -9.33
CA HIS A 237 -57.74 27.91 -9.12
C HIS A 237 -56.74 27.39 -10.18
N HIS A 238 -57.19 26.69 -11.20
CA HIS A 238 -56.32 26.12 -12.25
C HIS A 238 -55.44 27.18 -12.93
N ASN A 239 -56.00 28.31 -13.36
CA ASN A 239 -55.26 29.38 -14.03
C ASN A 239 -54.19 29.99 -13.12
N GLU A 240 -54.58 30.33 -11.89
CA GLU A 240 -53.73 30.93 -10.87
C GLU A 240 -52.54 30.02 -10.53
N TYR A 241 -52.80 28.72 -10.34
CA TYR A 241 -51.78 27.72 -10.06
C TYR A 241 -50.79 27.57 -11.24
N ILE A 242 -51.29 27.45 -12.47
CA ILE A 242 -50.44 27.30 -13.66
C ILE A 242 -49.59 28.56 -13.89
N MET A 243 -50.16 29.76 -13.72
CA MET A 243 -49.41 31.02 -13.79
C MET A 243 -48.30 31.07 -12.73
N ARG A 244 -48.62 30.73 -11.48
CA ARG A 244 -47.66 30.76 -10.36
C ARG A 244 -46.51 29.79 -10.58
N VAL A 245 -46.79 28.59 -11.09
CA VAL A 245 -45.77 27.63 -11.52
C VAL A 245 -44.94 28.20 -12.69
N GLY A 246 -45.58 28.80 -13.69
CA GLY A 246 -44.93 29.40 -14.86
C GLY A 246 -43.95 30.52 -14.52
N TYR A 247 -44.36 31.48 -13.68
CA TYR A 247 -43.47 32.55 -13.20
C TYR A 247 -42.30 32.00 -12.40
N MET A 248 -42.52 31.01 -11.53
CA MET A 248 -41.43 30.42 -10.78
C MET A 248 -40.46 29.63 -11.66
N LEU A 249 -40.94 28.90 -12.66
CA LEU A 249 -40.07 28.23 -13.65
C LEU A 249 -39.22 29.25 -14.43
N ASN A 250 -39.79 30.41 -14.77
CA ASN A 250 -39.07 31.53 -15.38
C ASN A 250 -37.96 32.06 -14.45
N ARG A 251 -38.30 32.33 -13.17
CA ARG A 251 -37.33 32.78 -12.14
C ARG A 251 -36.22 31.78 -11.88
N TYR A 252 -36.50 30.48 -11.92
CA TYR A 252 -35.48 29.42 -11.81
C TYR A 252 -34.62 29.24 -13.08
N GLY A 253 -34.85 30.03 -14.12
CA GLY A 253 -34.10 30.00 -15.37
C GLY A 253 -34.31 28.71 -16.16
N ILE A 254 -35.52 28.15 -16.10
CA ILE A 254 -35.94 27.07 -16.99
C ILE A 254 -36.33 27.71 -18.32
N SER A 255 -35.84 27.19 -19.45
CA SER A 255 -36.20 27.75 -20.74
C SER A 255 -37.71 27.62 -21.01
N LYS A 256 -38.29 28.64 -21.64
CA LYS A 256 -39.72 28.68 -22.02
C LYS A 256 -40.16 27.39 -22.70
N ARG A 257 -39.35 26.87 -23.64
CA ARG A 257 -39.63 25.62 -24.36
C ARG A 257 -39.80 24.43 -23.40
N LYS A 258 -38.83 24.18 -22.53
CA LYS A 258 -38.87 23.05 -21.57
C LYS A 258 -40.00 23.19 -20.55
N ALA A 259 -40.24 24.40 -20.07
CA ALA A 259 -41.33 24.67 -19.13
C ALA A 259 -42.70 24.46 -19.79
N THR A 260 -42.86 24.88 -21.05
CA THR A 260 -44.11 24.72 -21.81
C THR A 260 -44.38 23.26 -22.16
N GLU A 261 -43.38 22.52 -22.62
CA GLU A 261 -43.48 21.08 -22.91
C GLU A 261 -43.92 20.29 -21.67
N TRP A 262 -43.33 20.59 -20.50
CA TRP A 262 -43.74 19.98 -19.24
C TRP A 262 -45.16 20.40 -18.81
N ALA A 263 -45.47 21.69 -18.87
CA ALA A 263 -46.77 22.21 -18.41
C ALA A 263 -47.95 21.64 -19.22
N ILE A 264 -47.77 21.44 -20.53
CA ILE A 264 -48.79 20.81 -21.39
C ILE A 264 -49.07 19.38 -20.93
N SER A 265 -48.03 18.62 -20.59
CA SER A 265 -48.19 17.26 -20.08
C SER A 265 -48.73 17.23 -18.65
N ALA A 266 -48.38 18.20 -17.81
CA ALA A 266 -48.75 18.23 -16.39
C ALA A 266 -50.17 18.75 -16.12
N PHE A 267 -50.69 19.60 -17.02
CA PHE A 267 -52.00 20.23 -16.92
C PHE A 267 -52.86 19.92 -18.16
N ALA A 268 -52.79 18.66 -18.62
CA ALA A 268 -53.46 18.21 -19.84
C ALA A 268 -54.99 18.37 -19.76
N ASP A 269 -55.55 18.32 -18.56
CA ASP A 269 -56.96 18.52 -18.23
C ASP A 269 -57.44 19.98 -18.38
N TYR A 270 -56.53 20.96 -18.37
CA TYR A 270 -56.86 22.39 -18.50
C TYR A 270 -56.91 22.90 -19.95
N GLY A 271 -56.38 22.12 -20.90
CA GLY A 271 -56.36 22.42 -22.32
C GLY A 271 -55.04 23.02 -22.81
N GLU A 272 -54.47 22.42 -23.86
CA GLU A 272 -53.14 22.76 -24.38
C GLU A 272 -53.03 24.23 -24.83
N ALA A 273 -54.05 24.76 -25.51
CA ALA A 273 -54.05 26.13 -26.02
C ALA A 273 -53.98 27.17 -24.89
N GLN A 274 -54.72 26.92 -23.80
CA GLN A 274 -54.77 27.75 -22.60
C GLN A 274 -53.42 27.71 -21.86
N VAL A 275 -52.86 26.51 -21.65
CA VAL A 275 -51.54 26.34 -21.03
C VAL A 275 -50.44 27.05 -21.83
N ARG A 276 -50.43 26.90 -23.16
CA ARG A 276 -49.46 27.60 -24.03
C ARG A 276 -49.59 29.12 -23.95
N SER A 277 -50.81 29.64 -23.84
CA SER A 277 -51.07 31.08 -23.66
C SER A 277 -50.51 31.59 -22.33
N ILE A 278 -50.77 30.88 -21.24
CA ILE A 278 -50.26 31.22 -19.90
C ILE A 278 -48.72 31.19 -19.87
N MET A 279 -48.10 30.13 -20.40
CA MET A 279 -46.65 30.01 -20.46
C MET A 279 -46.02 31.07 -21.36
N ARG A 280 -46.73 31.55 -22.38
CA ARG A 280 -46.30 32.69 -23.20
C ARG A 280 -46.26 33.98 -22.37
N SER A 281 -47.30 34.25 -21.58
CA SER A 281 -47.37 35.42 -20.71
C SER A 281 -46.34 35.39 -19.57
N CYS A 282 -46.18 34.26 -18.88
CA CYS A 282 -45.22 34.11 -17.78
C CYS A 282 -43.76 34.38 -18.18
N TYR A 283 -43.43 34.18 -19.45
CA TYR A 283 -42.09 34.37 -20.02
C TYR A 283 -41.92 35.67 -20.81
N GLN A 284 -42.90 36.60 -20.76
CA GLN A 284 -42.72 37.97 -21.29
C GLN A 284 -41.84 38.83 -20.37
N GLN A 285 -41.79 38.51 -19.07
CA GLN A 285 -40.91 39.18 -18.11
C GLN A 285 -39.49 38.60 -18.20
N THR A 286 -38.69 39.10 -19.14
CA THR A 286 -37.31 38.66 -19.37
C THR A 286 -36.38 39.02 -18.22
N ASP A 287 -36.65 40.13 -17.53
CA ASP A 287 -35.81 40.66 -16.46
C ASP A 287 -35.85 39.79 -15.19
N GLU A 288 -36.92 38.99 -15.03
CA GLU A 288 -37.04 38.03 -13.94
C GLU A 288 -36.42 36.66 -14.27
N HIS A 289 -35.96 36.44 -15.50
CA HIS A 289 -35.42 35.15 -15.91
C HIS A 289 -34.14 34.80 -15.15
N ALA A 290 -34.07 33.60 -14.58
CA ALA A 290 -32.91 33.10 -13.82
C ALA A 290 -32.51 33.94 -12.59
N THR A 291 -33.41 34.78 -12.06
CA THR A 291 -33.19 35.57 -10.84
C THR A 291 -33.20 34.72 -9.56
N ARG A 292 -33.79 33.53 -9.57
CA ARG A 292 -33.71 32.55 -8.49
C ARG A 292 -32.73 31.41 -8.84
N PRO A 293 -31.69 31.17 -8.02
CA PRO A 293 -30.80 30.05 -8.24
C PRO A 293 -31.53 28.72 -8.02
N THR A 294 -31.33 27.76 -8.93
CA THR A 294 -31.82 26.37 -8.80
C THR A 294 -30.98 25.54 -7.83
N ARG A 295 -29.77 26.01 -7.52
CA ARG A 295 -28.97 25.55 -6.39
C ARG A 295 -29.31 26.43 -5.19
N GLY A 296 -30.17 25.92 -4.31
CA GLY A 296 -30.15 26.35 -2.91
C GLY A 296 -29.24 25.39 -2.19
N ASN A 297 -28.05 25.86 -1.86
CA ASN A 297 -27.60 26.11 -0.49
C ASN A 297 -26.08 26.21 -0.55
N ARG A 298 -25.54 27.09 0.30
CA ARG A 298 -24.14 27.12 0.70
C ARG A 298 -23.54 25.71 0.67
N ALA A 299 -22.33 25.59 0.13
CA ALA A 299 -21.60 24.33 0.21
C ALA A 299 -21.56 23.86 1.68
N PRO A 300 -21.80 22.57 1.97
CA PRO A 300 -21.74 22.07 3.33
C PRO A 300 -20.43 22.51 3.99
N THR A 301 -20.51 23.05 5.20
CA THR A 301 -19.29 23.42 5.94
C THR A 301 -18.64 22.20 6.55
N PHE A 302 -17.35 22.33 6.90
CA PHE A 302 -16.61 21.25 7.56
C PHE A 302 -17.35 20.78 8.82
N ASP A 303 -17.82 21.70 9.67
CA ASP A 303 -18.61 21.36 10.87
C ASP A 303 -19.85 20.50 10.58
N GLU A 304 -20.54 20.74 9.46
CA GLU A 304 -21.74 19.96 9.09
C GLU A 304 -21.33 18.56 8.63
N ILE A 305 -20.22 18.45 7.90
CA ILE A 305 -19.64 17.19 7.44
C ILE A 305 -19.13 16.38 8.64
N GLU A 306 -18.38 17.01 9.55
CA GLU A 306 -17.86 16.44 10.79
C GLU A 306 -18.99 15.91 11.68
N ALA A 307 -20.01 16.73 11.95
CA ALA A 307 -21.18 16.31 12.70
C ALA A 307 -21.87 15.10 12.05
N THR A 308 -21.99 15.09 10.72
CA THR A 308 -22.57 13.95 10.01
C THR A 308 -21.70 12.69 10.11
N ILE A 309 -20.37 12.81 10.07
CA ILE A 309 -19.49 11.64 10.27
C ILE A 309 -19.68 11.08 11.68
N ASN A 310 -19.66 11.95 12.71
CA ASN A 310 -19.85 11.54 14.11
C ASN A 310 -21.23 10.93 14.39
N GLU A 311 -22.27 11.37 13.68
CA GLU A 311 -23.60 10.74 13.73
C GLU A 311 -23.62 9.33 13.11
N LEU A 312 -22.76 9.06 12.13
CA LEU A 312 -22.75 7.81 11.35
C LEU A 312 -21.84 6.75 11.95
N ALA A 313 -20.70 7.18 12.49
CA ALA A 313 -19.64 6.29 12.96
C ALA A 313 -18.72 7.01 13.95
N GLU A 314 -18.01 6.23 14.75
CA GLU A 314 -16.85 6.70 15.49
C GLU A 314 -15.60 6.43 14.67
N THR A 315 -14.71 7.42 14.59
CA THR A 315 -13.44 7.32 13.87
C THR A 315 -12.29 7.62 14.79
N ARG A 316 -11.16 6.92 14.60
CA ARG A 316 -9.92 7.18 15.33
C ARG A 316 -8.71 6.83 14.48
N ARG A 317 -7.55 7.40 14.78
CA ARG A 317 -6.29 7.05 14.12
C ARG A 317 -5.44 6.22 15.06
N ASN A 318 -5.21 4.97 14.71
CA ASN A 318 -4.32 4.09 15.46
C ASN A 318 -2.87 4.53 15.26
N ASN A 319 -2.22 4.98 16.33
CA ASN A 319 -0.85 5.50 16.26
C ASN A 319 0.20 4.41 16.04
N LEU A 320 -0.03 3.17 16.49
CA LEU A 320 0.89 2.06 16.25
C LEU A 320 0.84 1.65 14.78
N LEU A 321 -0.34 1.27 14.28
CA LEU A 321 -0.48 0.85 12.86
C LEU A 321 -0.36 2.02 11.88
N ASN A 322 -0.46 3.26 12.36
CA ASN A 322 -0.57 4.47 11.57
C ASN A 322 -1.72 4.40 10.53
N GLN A 323 -2.86 3.86 10.95
CA GLN A 323 -4.06 3.63 10.13
C GLN A 323 -5.28 4.32 10.72
N LEU A 324 -6.23 4.68 9.86
CA LEU A 324 -7.56 5.11 10.29
C LEU A 324 -8.40 3.88 10.63
N GLU A 325 -9.18 4.01 11.69
CA GLU A 325 -10.13 3.00 12.15
C GLU A 325 -11.51 3.63 12.24
N ILE A 326 -12.52 2.82 11.96
CA ILE A 326 -13.92 3.20 12.00
C ILE A 326 -14.71 2.13 12.75
N ARG A 327 -15.72 2.58 13.49
CA ARG A 327 -16.78 1.75 14.04
C ARG A 327 -18.11 2.37 13.63
N TRP A 328 -18.87 1.68 12.78
CA TRP A 328 -20.22 2.13 12.45
C TRP A 328 -21.13 2.02 13.68
N GLN A 329 -22.14 2.90 13.80
CA GLN A 329 -23.09 2.86 14.93
C GLN A 329 -23.83 1.50 15.07
N THR A 330 -23.87 0.71 14.00
CA THR A 330 -24.47 -0.63 13.97
C THR A 330 -23.50 -1.76 14.38
N GLU A 331 -22.23 -1.45 14.59
CA GLU A 331 -21.15 -2.40 14.84
C GLU A 331 -20.61 -2.26 16.26
N ARG A 332 -19.99 -3.34 16.77
CA ARG A 332 -19.45 -3.38 18.13
C ARG A 332 -17.99 -2.91 18.21
N ASP A 333 -17.17 -3.37 17.27
CA ASP A 333 -15.73 -3.23 17.31
C ASP A 333 -15.23 -2.31 16.21
N PHE A 334 -14.09 -1.66 16.44
CA PHE A 334 -13.39 -0.89 15.41
C PHE A 334 -12.68 -1.82 14.43
N HIS A 335 -12.72 -1.48 13.14
CA HIS A 335 -11.89 -2.08 12.10
C HIS A 335 -11.14 -1.01 11.30
N THR A 336 -10.15 -1.43 10.51
CA THR A 336 -9.40 -0.54 9.63
C THR A 336 -10.35 0.08 8.59
N LEU A 337 -10.38 1.42 8.52
CA LEU A 337 -11.16 2.16 7.53
C LEU A 337 -10.60 1.87 6.13
N ASP A 338 -11.42 1.23 5.29
CA ASP A 338 -11.06 0.89 3.91
C ASP A 338 -11.71 1.82 2.86
N ASP A 339 -11.41 1.58 1.57
CA ASP A 339 -11.96 2.37 0.47
C ASP A 339 -13.50 2.28 0.38
N ARG A 340 -14.09 1.16 0.83
CA ARG A 340 -15.54 0.95 0.87
C ARG A 340 -16.17 1.77 1.99
N ASP A 341 -15.55 1.82 3.16
CA ASP A 341 -15.98 2.67 4.27
C ASP A 341 -15.95 4.14 3.88
N LEU A 342 -14.85 4.60 3.27
CA LEU A 342 -14.71 5.97 2.75
C LEU A 342 -15.80 6.29 1.72
N SER A 343 -16.04 5.39 0.77
CA SER A 343 -17.09 5.54 -0.25
C SER A 343 -18.49 5.57 0.38
N THR A 344 -18.70 4.80 1.45
CA THR A 344 -19.97 4.74 2.19
C THR A 344 -20.21 6.02 2.96
N LEU A 345 -19.23 6.51 3.73
CA LEU A 345 -19.28 7.81 4.41
C LEU A 345 -19.62 8.92 3.41
N TRP A 346 -18.84 9.02 2.33
CA TRP A 346 -19.07 10.00 1.27
C TRP A 346 -20.49 9.95 0.70
N SER A 347 -20.99 8.74 0.41
CA SER A 347 -22.35 8.54 -0.11
C SER A 347 -23.42 8.99 0.89
N GLN A 348 -23.28 8.66 2.18
CA GLN A 348 -24.23 9.05 3.21
C GLN A 348 -24.23 10.56 3.49
N ILE A 349 -23.05 11.18 3.54
CA ILE A 349 -22.89 12.63 3.66
C ILE A 349 -23.59 13.33 2.48
N ASN A 350 -23.41 12.82 1.26
CA ASN A 350 -24.05 13.42 0.08
C ASN A 350 -25.59 13.32 0.10
N LYS A 351 -26.13 12.26 0.70
CA LYS A 351 -27.59 12.09 0.87
C LYS A 351 -28.17 13.08 1.89
N ARG A 352 -27.42 13.43 2.94
CA ARG A 352 -27.88 14.32 4.02
C ARG A 352 -27.64 15.81 3.72
N LEU A 353 -26.44 16.15 3.26
CA LEU A 353 -25.98 17.55 3.13
C LEU A 353 -25.92 18.07 1.69
N GLY A 354 -26.07 17.18 0.69
CA GLY A 354 -25.89 17.54 -0.71
C GLY A 354 -24.44 17.37 -1.18
N THR A 355 -24.06 18.03 -2.28
CA THR A 355 -22.84 17.65 -3.02
C THR A 355 -21.53 17.97 -2.28
N VAL A 356 -20.85 16.93 -1.79
CA VAL A 356 -19.49 16.96 -1.22
C VAL A 356 -18.57 16.07 -2.07
N ARG A 357 -17.33 16.50 -2.34
CA ARG A 357 -16.35 15.67 -3.08
C ARG A 357 -15.74 14.63 -2.13
N ILE A 358 -15.45 13.43 -2.64
CA ILE A 358 -14.87 12.35 -1.81
C ILE A 358 -13.54 12.75 -1.16
N ASN A 359 -12.68 13.49 -1.87
CA ASN A 359 -11.41 13.98 -1.32
C ASN A 359 -11.61 14.91 -0.12
N VAL A 360 -12.72 15.64 -0.03
CA VAL A 360 -13.00 16.49 1.15
C VAL A 360 -13.24 15.62 2.38
N VAL A 361 -13.89 14.46 2.21
CA VAL A 361 -14.12 13.49 3.28
C VAL A 361 -12.80 12.78 3.64
N ASP A 362 -12.01 12.36 2.65
CA ASP A 362 -10.69 11.73 2.87
C ASP A 362 -9.70 12.69 3.56
N ASP A 363 -9.62 13.95 3.10
CA ASP A 363 -8.75 14.97 3.71
C ASP A 363 -9.17 15.26 5.17
N LEU A 364 -10.47 15.31 5.45
CA LEU A 364 -11.00 15.50 6.80
C LEU A 364 -10.69 14.31 7.72
N LEU A 365 -10.86 13.09 7.22
CA LEU A 365 -10.51 11.88 7.97
C LEU A 365 -9.00 11.78 8.27
N ARG A 366 -8.16 12.44 7.48
CA ARG A 366 -6.71 12.50 7.69
C ARG A 366 -6.26 13.69 8.56
N SER A 367 -7.17 14.58 8.94
CA SER A 367 -6.87 15.76 9.76
C SER A 367 -7.00 15.46 11.25
N ASP A 368 -6.80 16.50 12.06
CA ASP A 368 -7.03 16.54 13.51
C ASP A 368 -8.50 16.33 13.93
N PHE A 369 -9.44 16.29 12.98
CA PHE A 369 -10.81 15.88 13.23
C PHE A 369 -10.88 14.45 13.78
N VAL A 370 -10.04 13.55 13.27
CA VAL A 370 -9.98 12.16 13.76
C VAL A 370 -8.97 12.07 14.92
N PRO A 371 -9.41 11.74 16.14
CA PRO A 371 -8.53 11.70 17.30
C PRO A 371 -7.50 10.57 17.17
N LEU A 372 -6.30 10.84 17.68
CA LEU A 372 -5.25 9.84 17.82
C LEU A 372 -5.63 8.83 18.90
N PHE A 373 -5.29 7.57 18.67
CA PHE A 373 -5.58 6.46 19.57
C PHE A 373 -4.34 5.59 19.72
N ASN A 374 -3.84 5.47 20.96
CA ASN A 374 -2.82 4.49 21.31
C ASN A 374 -3.50 3.29 21.99
N PRO A 375 -3.58 2.13 21.33
CA PRO A 375 -4.27 0.94 21.84
C PRO A 375 -3.64 0.38 23.11
N PHE A 376 -2.33 0.53 23.27
CA PHE A 376 -1.62 0.01 24.41
C PHE A 376 -1.78 0.92 25.63
N GLN A 377 -1.70 2.24 25.43
CA GLN A 377 -2.01 3.21 26.48
C GLN A 377 -3.47 3.05 26.97
N ASP A 378 -4.42 2.96 26.04
CA ASP A 378 -5.85 2.76 26.36
C ASP A 378 -6.12 1.47 27.14
N TYR A 379 -5.40 0.39 26.82
CA TYR A 379 -5.46 -0.85 27.61
C TYR A 379 -4.94 -0.62 29.03
N LEU A 380 -3.76 -0.02 29.18
CA LEU A 380 -3.14 0.23 30.49
C LEU A 380 -3.96 1.18 31.37
N ASP A 381 -4.60 2.20 30.78
CA ASP A 381 -5.43 3.19 31.50
C ASP A 381 -6.70 2.58 32.10
N ARG A 382 -7.16 1.44 31.57
CA ARG A 382 -8.35 0.72 32.05
C ARG A 382 -8.03 -0.31 33.15
N LEU A 383 -6.75 -0.54 33.45
CA LEU A 383 -6.34 -1.56 34.40
C LEU A 383 -6.66 -1.20 35.84
N PRO A 384 -6.99 -2.19 36.69
CA PRO A 384 -7.02 -1.98 38.13
C PRO A 384 -5.62 -1.69 38.67
N THR A 385 -5.56 -1.11 39.87
CA THR A 385 -4.29 -1.01 40.60
C THR A 385 -3.85 -2.41 41.05
N TRP A 386 -2.56 -2.71 40.91
CA TRP A 386 -1.99 -3.97 41.39
C TRP A 386 -2.07 -4.07 42.92
N ASP A 387 -2.34 -5.27 43.43
CA ASP A 387 -2.52 -5.55 44.86
C ASP A 387 -1.22 -5.39 45.69
N GLY A 388 -0.05 -5.37 45.04
CA GLY A 388 1.25 -5.31 45.69
C GLY A 388 1.71 -6.65 46.29
N THR A 389 0.91 -7.71 46.19
CA THR A 389 1.15 -9.01 46.83
C THR A 389 1.30 -10.15 45.84
N THR A 390 0.48 -10.21 44.78
CA THR A 390 0.48 -11.33 43.84
C THR A 390 1.51 -11.10 42.74
N ASP A 391 2.47 -12.01 42.59
CA ASP A 391 3.51 -11.91 41.58
C ASP A 391 3.08 -12.54 40.24
N HIS A 392 2.15 -11.89 39.54
CA HIS A 392 1.60 -12.35 38.26
C HIS A 392 2.68 -12.63 37.20
N ILE A 393 3.72 -11.79 37.13
CA ILE A 393 4.84 -11.95 36.20
C ILE A 393 5.64 -13.22 36.52
N ALA A 394 5.99 -13.47 37.80
CA ALA A 394 6.67 -14.71 38.17
C ALA A 394 5.79 -15.95 37.94
N ASN A 395 4.51 -15.86 38.28
CA ASN A 395 3.54 -16.94 38.04
C ASN A 395 3.45 -17.30 36.56
N LEU A 396 3.47 -16.30 35.66
CA LEU A 396 3.50 -16.52 34.22
C LEU A 396 4.82 -17.13 33.75
N ALA A 397 5.96 -16.62 34.22
CA ALA A 397 7.27 -17.15 33.89
C ALA A 397 7.40 -18.63 34.31
N ASN A 398 6.90 -18.99 35.50
CA ASN A 398 6.94 -20.37 36.00
C ASN A 398 6.07 -21.37 35.20
N ARG A 399 5.26 -20.90 34.24
CA ARG A 399 4.58 -21.77 33.26
C ARG A 399 5.52 -22.30 32.18
N VAL A 400 6.71 -21.70 32.04
CA VAL A 400 7.79 -22.15 31.15
C VAL A 400 8.83 -22.84 32.01
N ARG A 401 8.94 -24.16 31.88
CA ARG A 401 9.98 -24.93 32.55
C ARG A 401 11.23 -24.95 31.68
N ILE A 402 12.32 -24.42 32.20
CA ILE A 402 13.61 -24.38 31.50
C ILE A 402 14.60 -25.40 32.05
N LYS A 403 15.61 -25.73 31.25
CA LYS A 403 16.84 -26.38 31.73
C LYS A 403 17.74 -25.34 32.38
N GLY A 404 18.27 -25.67 33.54
CA GLY A 404 19.17 -24.80 34.29
C GLY A 404 18.43 -23.93 35.32
N ASP A 405 18.86 -22.67 35.44
CA ASP A 405 18.46 -21.78 36.53
C ASP A 405 17.10 -21.11 36.27
N GLN A 406 16.04 -21.71 36.83
CA GLN A 406 14.68 -21.19 36.74
C GLN A 406 14.51 -19.80 37.37
N GLU A 407 15.24 -19.50 38.45
CA GLU A 407 15.14 -18.21 39.14
C GLU A 407 15.74 -17.09 38.28
N LEU A 408 16.85 -17.37 37.62
CA LEU A 408 17.45 -16.49 36.62
C LEU A 408 16.46 -16.17 35.49
N PHE A 409 15.77 -17.18 34.96
CA PHE A 409 14.74 -16.98 33.93
C PHE A 409 13.61 -16.07 34.41
N VAL A 410 13.06 -16.32 35.61
CA VAL A 410 11.97 -15.49 36.17
C VAL A 410 12.41 -14.04 36.33
N ARG A 411 13.61 -13.79 36.87
CA ARG A 411 14.15 -12.45 37.08
C ARG A 411 14.38 -11.71 35.76
N PHE A 412 14.99 -12.36 34.77
CA PHE A 412 15.29 -11.74 33.48
C PHE A 412 14.03 -11.56 32.64
N PHE A 413 13.10 -12.51 32.68
CA PHE A 413 11.78 -12.37 32.07
C PHE A 413 11.03 -11.16 32.64
N ARG A 414 11.03 -10.97 33.97
CA ARG A 414 10.38 -9.80 34.58
C ARG A 414 10.94 -8.49 34.05
N LYS A 415 12.27 -8.37 33.98
CA LYS A 415 12.92 -7.17 33.43
C LYS A 415 12.51 -6.92 31.98
N TRP A 416 12.61 -7.95 31.15
CA TRP A 416 12.26 -7.88 29.74
C TRP A 416 10.77 -7.55 29.53
N PHE A 417 9.87 -8.15 30.31
CA PHE A 417 8.43 -7.93 30.21
C PHE A 417 8.05 -6.50 30.66
N VAL A 418 8.60 -6.01 31.77
CA VAL A 418 8.37 -4.63 32.22
C VAL A 418 8.93 -3.63 31.20
N ALA A 419 10.04 -3.94 30.52
CA ALA A 419 10.62 -3.08 29.49
C ALA A 419 9.72 -2.90 28.25
N ILE A 420 8.73 -3.78 28.02
CA ILE A 420 7.74 -3.62 26.93
C ILE A 420 6.98 -2.30 27.10
N LEU A 421 6.62 -1.94 28.34
CA LEU A 421 5.78 -0.79 28.62
C LEU A 421 6.41 0.54 28.20
N PRO A 422 7.60 0.92 28.71
CA PRO A 422 8.26 2.15 28.30
C PRO A 422 8.68 2.11 26.83
N THR A 423 9.04 0.94 26.27
CA THR A 423 9.36 0.85 24.83
C THR A 423 8.15 1.23 23.95
N ALA A 424 6.94 0.86 24.37
CA ALA A 424 5.73 1.15 23.61
C ALA A 424 5.18 2.58 23.82
N LEU A 425 5.59 3.27 24.90
CA LEU A 425 4.96 4.53 25.35
C LEU A 425 5.92 5.72 25.49
N ASP A 426 7.23 5.48 25.58
CA ASP A 426 8.26 6.51 25.65
C ASP A 426 9.16 6.41 24.40
N GLU A 427 9.06 7.39 23.51
CA GLU A 427 9.77 7.43 22.23
C GLU A 427 11.30 7.47 22.37
N THR A 428 11.82 7.67 23.58
CA THR A 428 13.25 7.68 23.88
C THR A 428 13.79 6.34 24.39
N VAL A 429 12.91 5.39 24.70
CA VAL A 429 13.28 4.11 25.31
C VAL A 429 13.10 2.97 24.31
N VAL A 430 14.09 2.06 24.29
CA VAL A 430 13.99 0.79 23.57
C VAL A 430 14.44 -0.36 24.45
N ASN A 431 13.77 -1.51 24.30
CA ASN A 431 14.16 -2.75 24.94
C ASN A 431 15.35 -3.36 24.20
N HIS A 432 16.54 -3.27 24.82
CA HIS A 432 17.78 -3.76 24.21
C HIS A 432 17.95 -5.28 24.26
N GLN A 433 17.10 -5.98 25.03
CA GLN A 433 17.16 -7.42 25.22
C GLN A 433 16.13 -8.15 24.34
N ILE A 434 16.56 -9.27 23.77
CA ILE A 434 15.76 -10.17 22.95
C ILE A 434 15.54 -11.45 23.75
N LEU A 435 14.28 -11.74 24.11
CA LEU A 435 13.93 -13.01 24.77
C LEU A 435 13.94 -14.15 23.77
N VAL A 436 14.78 -15.17 23.96
CA VAL A 436 14.87 -16.31 23.04
C VAL A 436 14.55 -17.61 23.76
N LEU A 437 13.51 -18.29 23.30
CA LEU A 437 13.13 -19.62 23.78
C LEU A 437 13.64 -20.68 22.80
N VAL A 438 14.60 -21.50 23.25
CA VAL A 438 15.14 -22.61 22.47
C VAL A 438 14.61 -23.92 23.00
N GLY A 439 14.25 -24.88 22.17
CA GLY A 439 13.84 -26.20 22.66
C GLY A 439 13.22 -27.04 21.55
N ARG A 440 12.64 -28.19 21.90
CA ARG A 440 12.00 -29.06 20.89
C ARG A 440 10.85 -28.35 20.18
N GLN A 441 10.56 -28.74 18.94
CA GLN A 441 9.40 -28.24 18.21
C GLN A 441 8.10 -28.72 18.88
N GLY A 442 7.03 -27.94 18.75
CA GLY A 442 5.70 -28.34 19.24
C GLY A 442 5.44 -28.15 20.74
N ILE A 443 6.36 -27.51 21.48
CA ILE A 443 6.20 -27.25 22.93
C ILE A 443 5.59 -25.87 23.25
N TYR A 444 4.83 -25.28 22.32
CA TYR A 444 4.13 -23.99 22.48
C TYR A 444 4.98 -22.71 22.57
N LYS A 445 6.26 -22.70 22.16
CA LYS A 445 7.15 -21.53 22.29
C LYS A 445 6.58 -20.23 21.67
N THR A 446 6.30 -20.25 20.36
CA THR A 446 5.70 -19.07 19.67
C THR A 446 4.31 -18.77 20.22
N THR A 447 3.51 -19.80 20.50
CA THR A 447 2.16 -19.66 21.05
C THR A 447 2.16 -18.94 22.39
N TRP A 448 3.07 -19.30 23.29
CA TRP A 448 3.22 -18.68 24.60
C TRP A 448 3.66 -17.23 24.48
N LEU A 449 4.64 -16.92 23.61
CA LEU A 449 5.07 -15.55 23.33
C LEU A 449 3.93 -14.69 22.76
N ASN A 450 3.14 -15.22 21.83
CA ASN A 450 1.97 -14.54 21.28
C ASN A 450 0.89 -14.30 22.36
N HIS A 451 0.73 -15.26 23.27
CA HIS A 451 -0.21 -15.15 24.39
C HIS A 451 0.27 -14.22 25.50
N LEU A 452 1.46 -13.61 25.42
CA LEU A 452 1.84 -12.53 26.33
C LEU A 452 0.98 -11.28 26.11
N LEU A 453 0.48 -11.05 24.89
CA LEU A 453 -0.47 -9.99 24.60
C LEU A 453 -1.93 -10.45 24.85
N PRO A 454 -2.76 -9.63 25.52
CA PRO A 454 -4.19 -9.89 25.66
C PRO A 454 -4.87 -9.88 24.29
N LEU A 455 -6.05 -10.50 24.20
CA LEU A 455 -6.74 -10.73 22.92
C LEU A 455 -6.91 -9.44 22.09
N GLU A 456 -7.25 -8.32 22.71
CA GLU A 456 -7.42 -7.01 22.03
C GLU A 456 -6.11 -6.41 21.50
N LEU A 457 -4.96 -6.86 22.01
CA LEU A 457 -3.62 -6.44 21.58
C LEU A 457 -2.88 -7.48 20.73
N ARG A 458 -3.41 -8.69 20.56
CA ARG A 458 -2.75 -9.75 19.78
C ARG A 458 -2.46 -9.37 18.33
N ARG A 459 -3.23 -8.44 17.76
CA ARG A 459 -2.97 -7.93 16.41
C ARG A 459 -1.66 -7.15 16.27
N TYR A 460 -1.04 -6.74 17.38
CA TYR A 460 0.28 -6.08 17.41
C TYR A 460 1.42 -7.05 17.73
N PHE A 461 1.15 -8.36 17.69
CA PHE A 461 2.17 -9.40 17.66
C PHE A 461 2.50 -9.73 16.20
N TYR A 462 3.73 -9.47 15.78
CA TYR A 462 4.19 -9.84 14.45
C TYR A 462 5.17 -11.02 14.51
N THR A 463 4.99 -11.98 13.61
CA THR A 463 5.92 -13.11 13.45
C THR A 463 6.78 -12.88 12.22
N LYS A 464 8.09 -12.72 12.44
CA LYS A 464 9.07 -12.60 11.36
C LYS A 464 9.71 -13.96 11.09
N THR A 465 9.60 -14.39 9.84
CA THR A 465 10.36 -15.52 9.31
C THR A 465 11.68 -15.05 8.69
N ASN A 466 12.65 -15.97 8.61
CA ASN A 466 13.96 -15.70 8.03
C ASN A 466 13.85 -15.33 6.56
N SER A 467 14.34 -14.14 6.22
CA SER A 467 14.22 -13.58 4.86
C SER A 467 15.55 -13.07 4.32
N ASP A 468 16.66 -13.59 4.83
CA ASP A 468 18.04 -13.33 4.40
C ASP A 468 18.56 -11.91 4.70
N ARG A 469 17.68 -10.91 4.74
CA ARG A 469 17.90 -9.49 5.08
C ARG A 469 16.61 -8.87 5.63
N TYR A 470 16.78 -7.82 6.44
CA TYR A 470 15.68 -6.92 6.81
C TYR A 470 15.38 -5.94 5.68
N ASN A 471 14.18 -6.02 5.13
CA ASN A 471 13.68 -5.09 4.12
C ASN A 471 13.04 -3.85 4.78
N LYS A 472 12.46 -2.95 3.98
CA LYS A 472 11.83 -1.72 4.51
C LYS A 472 10.57 -2.02 5.31
N ASP A 473 9.80 -3.00 4.90
CA ASP A 473 8.55 -3.38 5.57
C ASP A 473 8.85 -4.04 6.92
N ASP A 474 9.89 -4.89 7.01
CA ASP A 474 10.38 -5.46 8.26
C ASP A 474 10.79 -4.38 9.27
N LYS A 475 11.36 -3.26 8.80
CA LYS A 475 11.71 -2.14 9.68
C LYS A 475 10.47 -1.37 10.13
N LEU A 476 9.50 -1.15 9.24
CA LEU A 476 8.25 -0.48 9.59
C LEU A 476 7.46 -1.27 10.65
N VAL A 477 7.48 -2.60 10.56
CA VAL A 477 6.89 -3.51 11.57
C VAL A 477 7.40 -3.23 12.99
N LEU A 478 8.67 -2.84 13.17
CA LEU A 478 9.23 -2.50 14.49
C LEU A 478 8.58 -1.25 15.11
N ALA A 479 7.99 -0.38 14.28
CA ALA A 479 7.22 0.79 14.73
C ALA A 479 5.71 0.51 14.82
N GLU A 480 5.23 -0.57 14.20
CA GLU A 480 3.80 -0.92 14.08
C GLU A 480 3.36 -2.06 15.02
N SER A 481 4.30 -2.64 15.77
CA SER A 481 4.07 -3.81 16.63
C SER A 481 4.48 -3.55 18.08
N LEU A 482 3.80 -4.15 19.04
CA LEU A 482 4.23 -4.18 20.44
C LEU A 482 5.28 -5.28 20.65
N MET A 483 5.16 -6.38 19.91
CA MET A 483 6.07 -7.51 20.01
C MET A 483 6.36 -8.08 18.62
N VAL A 484 7.64 -8.31 18.35
CA VAL A 484 8.10 -8.96 17.13
C VAL A 484 8.80 -10.26 17.52
N CYS A 485 8.23 -11.39 17.09
CA CYS A 485 8.76 -12.72 17.31
C CYS A 485 9.53 -13.19 16.08
N LEU A 486 10.80 -13.47 16.30
CA LEU A 486 11.74 -13.98 15.32
C LEU A 486 11.67 -15.51 15.34
N GLU A 487 10.98 -16.09 14.36
CA GLU A 487 10.91 -17.55 14.23
C GLU A 487 12.14 -18.13 13.55
N GLU A 488 12.53 -19.34 13.99
CA GLU A 488 13.72 -20.04 13.49
C GLU A 488 14.99 -19.19 13.63
N LEU A 489 15.11 -18.48 14.75
CA LEU A 489 16.22 -17.57 15.00
C LEU A 489 17.58 -18.27 14.91
N ASP A 490 17.62 -19.55 15.24
CA ASP A 490 18.78 -20.42 15.16
C ASP A 490 19.28 -20.70 13.73
N TYR A 491 18.46 -20.39 12.71
CA TYR A 491 18.83 -20.48 11.30
C TYR A 491 19.15 -19.11 10.67
N MET A 492 19.07 -18.01 11.43
CA MET A 492 19.45 -16.70 10.92
C MET A 492 20.93 -16.67 10.54
N ARG A 493 21.20 -16.10 9.36
CA ARG A 493 22.58 -15.94 8.89
C ARG A 493 23.27 -14.81 9.65
N PRO A 494 24.61 -14.84 9.80
CA PRO A 494 25.36 -13.81 10.51
C PRO A 494 25.10 -12.37 10.03
N ALA A 495 24.87 -12.17 8.73
CA ALA A 495 24.57 -10.85 8.17
C ALA A 495 23.21 -10.29 8.66
N GLU A 496 22.20 -11.16 8.81
CA GLU A 496 20.87 -10.80 9.31
C GLU A 496 20.90 -10.55 10.82
N LEU A 497 21.62 -11.40 11.58
CA LEU A 497 21.86 -11.18 13.01
C LEU A 497 22.55 -9.84 13.30
N ASN A 498 23.52 -9.45 12.47
CA ASN A 498 24.18 -8.14 12.61
C ASN A 498 23.25 -6.96 12.33
N GLN A 499 22.34 -7.09 11.36
CA GLN A 499 21.30 -6.09 11.11
C GLN A 499 20.33 -5.99 12.29
N LEU A 500 19.87 -7.14 12.79
CA LEU A 500 19.00 -7.22 13.96
C LEU A 500 19.63 -6.55 15.18
N LYS A 501 20.93 -6.82 15.49
CA LYS A 501 21.65 -6.18 16.60
C LYS A 501 21.65 -4.64 16.51
N ALA A 502 21.72 -4.09 15.30
CA ALA A 502 21.65 -2.65 15.08
C ALA A 502 20.22 -2.11 15.25
N LEU A 503 19.21 -2.85 14.75
CA LEU A 503 17.80 -2.47 14.84
C LEU A 503 17.28 -2.47 16.28
N VAL A 504 17.69 -3.44 17.10
CA VAL A 504 17.32 -3.56 18.52
C VAL A 504 17.66 -2.30 19.32
N THR A 505 18.75 -1.62 18.96
CA THR A 505 19.22 -0.41 19.64
C THR A 505 18.76 0.89 18.99
N SER A 506 18.00 0.83 17.90
CA SER A 506 17.54 2.01 17.18
C SER A 506 16.27 2.56 17.85
N PRO A 507 16.26 3.77 18.41
CA PRO A 507 15.07 4.34 19.06
C PRO A 507 13.97 4.70 18.06
N HIS A 508 14.34 4.90 16.79
CA HIS A 508 13.42 5.32 15.74
C HIS A 508 13.66 4.57 14.44
N ILE A 509 12.59 4.40 13.67
CA ILE A 509 12.57 3.86 12.33
C ILE A 509 12.37 5.02 11.35
N ASN A 510 13.33 5.19 10.45
CA ASN A 510 13.39 6.28 9.47
C ASN A 510 13.19 5.75 8.05
N GLU A 511 11.98 5.28 7.74
CA GLU A 511 11.62 4.70 6.46
C GLU A 511 10.40 5.40 5.84
N ARG A 512 10.22 5.24 4.53
CA ARG A 512 9.06 5.77 3.80
C ARG A 512 8.12 4.61 3.50
N ALA A 513 6.93 4.63 4.11
CA ALA A 513 5.87 3.69 3.78
C ALA A 513 5.44 3.81 2.31
N ALA A 514 4.88 2.73 1.75
CA ALA A 514 4.36 2.75 0.39
C ALA A 514 3.33 3.89 0.22
N TYR A 515 3.43 4.64 -0.87
CA TYR A 515 2.57 5.79 -1.18
C TYR A 515 2.63 6.99 -0.22
N ALA A 516 3.40 6.92 0.88
CA ALA A 516 3.64 8.08 1.75
C ALA A 516 4.36 9.20 0.97
N ARG A 517 4.11 10.46 1.30
CA ARG A 517 4.74 11.61 0.60
C ARG A 517 6.19 11.82 1.02
N HIS A 518 6.48 11.60 2.30
CA HIS A 518 7.79 11.83 2.91
C HIS A 518 8.26 10.58 3.68
N LYS A 519 9.53 10.57 4.07
CA LYS A 519 10.01 9.62 5.09
C LYS A 519 9.36 9.98 6.42
N GLU A 520 9.01 8.97 7.20
CA GLU A 520 8.42 9.16 8.52
C GLU A 520 9.43 8.75 9.59
N HIS A 521 9.55 9.57 10.62
CA HIS A 521 10.38 9.31 11.79
C HIS A 521 9.48 8.69 12.85
N ARG A 522 9.39 7.36 12.86
CA ARG A 522 8.47 6.64 13.75
C ARG A 522 9.21 6.06 14.95
N PRO A 523 8.67 6.14 16.17
CA PRO A 523 9.25 5.48 17.34
C PRO A 523 9.35 3.97 17.14
N HIS A 524 10.39 3.35 17.67
CA HIS A 524 10.51 1.89 17.76
C HIS A 524 9.71 1.41 18.97
N THR A 525 8.55 0.82 18.72
CA THR A 525 7.58 0.43 19.76
C THR A 525 7.64 -1.07 20.11
N ALA A 526 8.30 -1.87 19.29
CA ALA A 526 8.40 -3.32 19.46
C ALA A 526 9.45 -3.75 20.49
N SER A 527 9.06 -4.65 21.39
CA SER A 527 10.01 -5.53 22.07
C SER A 527 10.23 -6.82 21.28
N LEU A 528 11.49 -7.27 21.21
CA LEU A 528 11.87 -8.41 20.39
C LEU A 528 11.92 -9.69 21.21
N CYS A 529 11.38 -10.76 20.63
CA CYS A 529 11.51 -12.13 21.12
C CYS A 529 11.83 -13.07 19.97
N GLY A 530 12.20 -14.30 20.26
CA GLY A 530 12.52 -15.29 19.24
C GLY A 530 12.36 -16.72 19.72
N THR A 531 12.26 -17.62 18.77
CA THR A 531 12.21 -19.05 19.03
C THR A 531 13.20 -19.79 18.15
N GLY A 532 13.73 -20.90 18.68
CA GLY A 532 14.62 -21.78 17.93
C GLY A 532 14.58 -23.21 18.45
N ASN A 533 15.30 -24.10 17.76
CA ASN A 533 15.41 -25.50 18.14
C ASN A 533 16.85 -25.90 18.51
N ASN A 534 17.85 -25.20 17.99
CA ASN A 534 19.26 -25.43 18.26
C ASN A 534 19.79 -24.48 19.36
N PRO A 535 20.28 -24.99 20.51
CA PRO A 535 20.87 -24.17 21.57
C PRO A 535 22.16 -23.47 21.12
N GLN A 536 22.89 -24.04 20.17
CA GLN A 536 24.15 -23.49 19.66
C GLN A 536 23.91 -22.54 18.48
N PHE A 537 23.34 -21.36 18.75
CA PHE A 537 23.01 -20.37 17.71
C PHE A 537 23.80 -19.07 17.80
N LEU A 538 24.44 -18.78 18.95
CA LEU A 538 25.23 -17.57 19.12
C LEU A 538 26.60 -17.75 18.47
N THR A 539 26.74 -17.25 17.24
CA THR A 539 27.95 -17.40 16.42
C THR A 539 28.89 -16.19 16.45
N ASP A 540 28.38 -15.01 16.79
CA ASP A 540 29.17 -13.79 16.89
C ASP A 540 29.48 -13.50 18.36
N PRO A 541 30.75 -13.55 18.79
CA PRO A 541 31.11 -13.39 20.18
C PRO A 541 30.95 -11.95 20.69
N THR A 542 30.63 -10.99 19.81
CA THR A 542 30.36 -9.61 20.20
C THR A 542 28.86 -9.38 20.42
N GLY A 543 28.51 -8.78 21.56
CA GLY A 543 27.14 -8.34 21.82
C GLY A 543 26.18 -9.43 22.30
N ASN A 544 26.70 -10.51 22.90
CA ASN A 544 25.89 -11.58 23.49
C ASN A 544 24.98 -11.09 24.63
N ARG A 545 25.31 -9.95 25.27
CA ARG A 545 24.47 -9.29 26.28
C ARG A 545 23.05 -8.89 25.83
N ARG A 546 22.74 -8.96 24.53
CA ARG A 546 21.39 -8.66 24.00
C ARG A 546 20.47 -9.87 24.03
N TRP A 547 21.01 -11.09 24.14
CA TRP A 547 20.22 -12.32 24.07
C TRP A 547 19.86 -12.80 25.45
N LEU A 548 18.58 -12.97 25.74
CA LEU A 548 18.07 -13.67 26.92
C LEU A 548 17.67 -15.08 26.47
N ALA A 549 18.68 -15.92 26.21
CA ALA A 549 18.47 -17.27 25.67
C ALA A 549 18.19 -18.27 26.79
N PHE A 550 17.13 -19.07 26.64
CA PHE A 550 16.79 -20.12 27.60
C PHE A 550 16.35 -21.38 26.90
N GLU A 551 16.89 -22.53 27.32
CA GLU A 551 16.47 -23.82 26.80
C GLU A 551 15.24 -24.31 27.56
N VAL A 552 14.13 -24.49 26.85
CA VAL A 552 12.82 -24.85 27.38
C VAL A 552 12.64 -26.37 27.32
N GLU A 553 12.30 -26.96 28.46
CA GLU A 553 11.88 -28.36 28.57
C GLU A 553 10.41 -28.54 28.20
N SER A 554 9.55 -27.69 28.76
CA SER A 554 8.11 -27.73 28.53
C SER A 554 7.45 -26.38 28.84
N ILE A 555 6.29 -26.15 28.25
CA ILE A 555 5.44 -24.99 28.55
C ILE A 555 4.03 -25.51 28.84
N LEU A 556 3.43 -25.04 29.92
CA LEU A 556 2.02 -25.33 30.19
C LEU A 556 1.16 -24.82 29.04
N ASN A 557 0.25 -25.66 28.54
CA ASN A 557 -0.58 -25.34 27.38
C ASN A 557 -1.29 -23.97 27.59
N PRO A 558 -0.97 -22.94 26.79
CA PRO A 558 -1.55 -21.61 26.94
C PRO A 558 -3.07 -21.54 26.69
N TYR A 559 -3.67 -22.56 26.06
CA TYR A 559 -5.11 -22.64 25.83
C TYR A 559 -5.87 -23.18 27.05
N ASP A 560 -5.28 -24.11 27.79
CA ASP A 560 -5.90 -24.71 28.98
C ASP A 560 -5.60 -23.93 30.26
N ASN A 561 -4.59 -23.05 30.20
CA ASN A 561 -4.12 -22.26 31.34
C ASN A 561 -4.25 -20.77 30.99
N PRO A 562 -5.44 -20.15 31.18
CA PRO A 562 -5.64 -18.75 30.86
C PRO A 562 -4.70 -17.85 31.68
N ILE A 563 -4.32 -16.72 31.09
CA ILE A 563 -3.46 -15.72 31.72
C ILE A 563 -4.35 -14.63 32.28
N ASP A 564 -4.11 -14.25 33.53
CA ASP A 564 -4.69 -13.05 34.12
C ASP A 564 -3.96 -11.83 33.56
N TYR A 565 -4.46 -11.33 32.43
CA TYR A 565 -3.86 -10.21 31.71
C TYR A 565 -3.97 -8.89 32.48
N GLU A 566 -5.06 -8.68 33.22
CA GLU A 566 -5.26 -7.47 34.01
C GLU A 566 -4.23 -7.41 35.14
N GLY A 567 -4.12 -8.48 35.94
CA GLY A 567 -3.12 -8.56 37.01
C GLY A 567 -1.67 -8.50 36.50
N LEU A 568 -1.38 -9.16 35.37
CA LEU A 568 -0.05 -9.16 34.75
C LEU A 568 0.41 -7.76 34.36
N TYR A 569 -0.42 -7.01 33.63
CA TYR A 569 -0.06 -5.68 33.18
C TYR A 569 -0.22 -4.62 34.27
N ALA A 570 -1.13 -4.81 35.24
CA ALA A 570 -1.22 -3.94 36.41
C ALA A 570 0.07 -4.01 37.24
N GLN A 571 0.61 -5.22 37.47
CA GLN A 571 1.90 -5.40 38.14
C GLN A 571 3.03 -4.74 37.34
N ALA A 572 3.09 -4.97 36.02
CA ALA A 572 4.13 -4.38 35.18
C ALA A 572 4.09 -2.84 35.18
N LEU A 573 2.89 -2.26 35.09
CA LEU A 573 2.66 -0.82 35.14
C LEU A 573 3.07 -0.24 36.51
N SER A 574 2.67 -0.90 37.61
CA SER A 574 3.05 -0.50 38.96
C SER A 574 4.58 -0.50 39.13
N LEU A 575 5.26 -1.56 38.68
CA LEU A 575 6.72 -1.66 38.73
C LEU A 575 7.39 -0.52 37.95
N TRP A 576 6.94 -0.28 36.72
CA TRP A 576 7.49 0.80 35.90
C TRP A 576 7.30 2.17 36.58
N LYS A 577 6.09 2.49 37.06
CA LYS A 577 5.78 3.77 37.70
C LYS A 577 6.49 3.94 39.06
N SER A 578 6.81 2.85 39.76
CA SER A 578 7.58 2.89 41.01
C SER A 578 9.10 2.92 40.80
N GLY A 579 9.59 3.06 39.56
CA GLY A 579 11.02 3.16 39.26
C GLY A 579 11.77 1.83 39.24
N PHE A 580 11.09 0.70 39.00
CA PHE A 580 11.74 -0.60 38.80
C PHE A 580 12.76 -0.52 37.66
N ARG A 581 14.00 -0.97 37.94
CA ARG A 581 15.09 -0.97 36.96
C ARG A 581 14.94 -2.13 35.97
N TYR A 582 14.19 -1.91 34.90
CA TYR A 582 13.96 -2.90 33.84
C TYR A 582 15.17 -3.10 32.90
N TRP A 583 16.10 -2.14 32.83
CA TRP A 583 17.36 -2.32 32.12
C TRP A 583 18.39 -3.08 32.97
N PHE A 584 19.38 -3.68 32.30
CA PHE A 584 20.43 -4.48 32.91
C PHE A 584 21.60 -3.59 33.29
N ASP A 585 22.12 -3.74 34.51
CA ASP A 585 23.39 -3.14 34.90
C ASP A 585 24.60 -3.98 34.45
N GLU A 586 25.81 -3.56 34.82
CA GLU A 586 27.04 -4.25 34.45
C GLU A 586 27.12 -5.66 35.06
N SER A 587 26.71 -5.83 36.33
CA SER A 587 26.73 -7.12 37.01
C SER A 587 25.77 -8.10 36.34
N GLU A 588 24.53 -7.68 36.07
CA GLU A 588 23.52 -8.48 35.39
C GLU A 588 23.91 -8.77 33.93
N SER A 589 24.59 -7.82 33.26
CA SER A 589 25.10 -8.04 31.90
C SER A 589 26.22 -9.08 31.86
N ASN A 590 27.09 -9.11 32.87
CA ASN A 590 28.15 -10.11 33.00
C ASN A 590 27.57 -11.49 33.33
N GLU A 591 26.61 -11.55 34.25
CA GLU A 591 25.87 -12.77 34.57
C GLU A 591 25.14 -13.34 33.34
N LEU A 592 24.48 -12.48 32.57
CA LEU A 592 23.84 -12.88 31.31
C LEU A 592 24.86 -13.38 30.28
N THR A 593 26.02 -12.74 30.20
CA THR A 593 27.08 -13.16 29.26
C THR A 593 27.61 -14.55 29.64
N ALA A 594 27.84 -14.81 30.93
CA ALA A 594 28.24 -16.13 31.43
C ALA A 594 27.17 -17.19 31.16
N HIS A 595 25.89 -16.88 31.39
CA HIS A 595 24.77 -17.77 31.06
C HIS A 595 24.71 -18.10 29.55
N ASN A 596 24.97 -17.10 28.70
CA ASN A 596 24.94 -17.28 27.25
C ASN A 596 26.09 -18.13 26.69
N GLU A 597 27.15 -18.42 27.45
CA GLU A 597 28.22 -19.33 27.02
C GLU A 597 27.67 -20.73 26.63
N TYR A 598 26.60 -21.18 27.30
CA TYR A 598 25.91 -22.44 26.97
C TYR A 598 25.30 -22.45 25.54
N PHE A 599 24.93 -21.27 25.03
CA PHE A 599 24.27 -21.10 23.74
C PHE A 599 25.24 -20.67 22.63
N GLU A 600 26.54 -20.50 22.94
CA GLU A 600 27.57 -20.22 21.95
C GLU A 600 27.78 -21.41 21.02
N ALA A 601 27.79 -21.14 19.72
CA ALA A 601 28.17 -22.13 18.74
C ALA A 601 29.68 -22.40 18.83
N PRO A 602 30.13 -23.65 18.62
CA PRO A 602 31.56 -23.97 18.60
C PRO A 602 32.33 -23.06 17.65
N ASN A 603 33.39 -22.44 18.16
CA ASN A 603 34.21 -21.50 17.42
C ASN A 603 35.54 -22.17 17.04
N LEU A 604 35.65 -22.54 15.76
CA LEU A 604 36.81 -23.25 15.22
C LEU A 604 38.11 -22.45 15.41
N GLU A 605 38.08 -21.14 15.21
CA GLU A 605 39.22 -20.27 15.44
C GLU A 605 39.68 -20.29 16.90
N GLU A 606 38.74 -20.25 17.86
CA GLU A 606 39.04 -20.33 19.29
C GLU A 606 39.64 -21.68 19.69
N GLU A 607 39.05 -22.78 19.22
CA GLU A 607 39.54 -24.14 19.46
C GLU A 607 40.98 -24.31 18.94
N LEU A 608 41.23 -23.87 17.70
CA LEU A 608 42.56 -23.97 17.10
C LEU A 608 43.56 -23.08 17.83
N ILE A 609 43.19 -21.86 18.25
CA ILE A 609 44.09 -21.02 19.04
C ILE A 609 44.47 -21.72 20.35
N ARG A 610 43.52 -22.33 21.06
CA ARG A 610 43.79 -23.07 22.31
C ARG A 610 44.69 -24.29 22.11
N ILE A 611 44.62 -24.94 20.94
CA ILE A 611 45.47 -26.09 20.60
C ILE A 611 46.90 -25.65 20.27
N TYR A 612 47.06 -24.60 19.47
CA TYR A 612 48.38 -24.20 18.95
C TYR A 612 49.13 -23.21 19.85
N PHE A 613 48.43 -22.49 20.73
CA PHE A 613 49.02 -21.45 21.56
C PHE A 613 48.57 -21.58 23.01
N ARG A 614 49.48 -21.28 23.95
CA ARG A 614 49.17 -21.18 25.38
C ARG A 614 49.85 -19.96 26.00
N HIS A 615 49.39 -19.58 27.18
CA HIS A 615 50.05 -18.57 27.99
C HIS A 615 51.44 -19.06 28.44
N PRO A 616 52.47 -18.19 28.46
CA PRO A 616 53.71 -18.48 29.15
C PRO A 616 53.44 -18.71 30.63
N LEU A 617 53.97 -19.80 31.19
CA LEU A 617 53.91 -20.05 32.62
C LEU A 617 54.80 -19.03 33.38
N PRO A 618 54.58 -18.83 34.70
CA PRO A 618 55.45 -17.96 35.49
C PRO A 618 56.93 -18.37 35.35
N GLY A 619 57.78 -17.45 34.88
CA GLY A 619 59.22 -17.68 34.63
C GLY A 619 59.56 -18.25 33.24
N GLU A 620 58.57 -18.59 32.42
CA GLU A 620 58.76 -19.04 31.04
C GLU A 620 58.81 -17.86 30.07
N ALA A 621 59.76 -17.88 29.13
CA ALA A 621 59.85 -16.86 28.09
C ALA A 621 58.78 -17.09 27.00
N GLY A 622 57.98 -16.07 26.73
CA GLY A 622 57.04 -16.09 25.61
C GLY A 622 57.64 -15.53 24.31
N GLU A 623 57.12 -15.98 23.17
CA GLU A 623 57.43 -15.49 21.84
C GLU A 623 56.42 -14.42 21.40
N PHE A 624 56.90 -13.37 20.74
CA PHE A 624 56.02 -12.37 20.12
C PHE A 624 55.54 -12.86 18.76
N ILE A 625 54.22 -12.97 18.59
CA ILE A 625 53.61 -13.38 17.33
C ILE A 625 52.56 -12.36 16.86
N THR A 626 52.58 -12.05 15.57
CA THR A 626 51.55 -11.22 14.94
C THR A 626 50.33 -12.06 14.54
N VAL A 627 49.19 -11.40 14.30
CA VAL A 627 47.98 -12.09 13.81
C VAL A 627 48.22 -12.78 12.48
N ALA A 628 49.05 -12.21 11.60
CA ALA A 628 49.41 -12.82 10.33
C ALA A 628 50.17 -14.14 10.52
N GLN A 629 51.13 -14.18 11.46
CA GLN A 629 51.88 -15.40 11.79
C GLN A 629 51.02 -16.44 12.51
N ILE A 630 50.06 -16.02 13.37
CA ILE A 630 49.07 -16.94 13.96
C ILE A 630 48.29 -17.64 12.85
N LEU A 631 47.75 -16.86 11.90
CA LEU A 631 46.99 -17.39 10.77
C LEU A 631 47.83 -18.30 9.88
N GLU A 632 49.04 -17.89 9.51
CA GLU A 632 49.96 -18.70 8.71
C GLU A 632 50.18 -20.08 9.35
N ARG A 633 50.41 -20.09 10.67
CA ARG A 633 50.71 -21.32 11.40
C ARG A 633 49.50 -22.23 11.54
N ILE A 634 48.32 -21.68 11.85
CA ILE A 634 47.08 -22.49 11.91
C ILE A 634 46.70 -23.00 10.51
N ASN A 635 46.76 -22.13 9.49
CA ASN A 635 46.36 -22.45 8.12
C ASN A 635 47.28 -23.48 7.46
N ALA A 636 48.53 -23.63 7.90
CA ALA A 636 49.44 -24.66 7.42
C ALA A 636 48.92 -26.09 7.64
N TYR A 637 48.02 -26.30 8.60
CA TYR A 637 47.55 -27.63 9.01
C TYR A 637 46.07 -27.90 8.73
N ILE A 638 45.34 -26.97 8.09
CA ILE A 638 43.92 -27.12 7.79
C ILE A 638 43.62 -26.94 6.30
N LYS A 639 42.67 -27.74 5.76
CA LYS A 639 42.32 -27.71 4.33
C LYS A 639 41.60 -26.44 3.89
N LYS A 640 40.84 -25.81 4.80
CA LYS A 640 40.12 -24.56 4.53
C LYS A 640 40.76 -23.46 5.37
N PRO A 641 41.48 -22.50 4.77
CA PRO A 641 42.19 -21.48 5.54
C PRO A 641 41.21 -20.54 6.24
N LEU A 642 41.51 -20.23 7.51
CA LEU A 642 40.83 -19.23 8.31
C LEU A 642 41.10 -17.82 7.75
N LYS A 643 40.14 -16.92 8.00
CA LYS A 643 40.25 -15.51 7.66
C LYS A 643 40.66 -14.69 8.89
N ASN A 644 41.23 -13.51 8.66
CA ASN A 644 41.74 -12.62 9.70
C ASN A 644 40.67 -11.98 10.60
N ASN A 645 39.38 -12.25 10.36
CA ASN A 645 38.32 -11.36 10.83
C ASN A 645 38.09 -11.41 12.35
N GLN A 646 38.48 -12.48 13.06
CA GLN A 646 38.18 -12.64 14.49
C GLN A 646 39.38 -13.04 15.37
N ILE A 647 40.56 -13.34 14.80
CA ILE A 647 41.71 -13.84 15.57
C ILE A 647 42.12 -12.89 16.70
N GLY A 648 42.25 -11.58 16.41
CA GLY A 648 42.65 -10.62 17.44
C GLY A 648 41.62 -10.49 18.58
N PHE A 649 40.34 -10.58 18.25
CA PHE A 649 39.28 -10.58 19.24
C PHE A 649 39.36 -11.83 20.13
N ILE A 650 39.50 -13.02 19.52
CA ILE A 650 39.58 -14.29 20.25
C ILE A 650 40.83 -14.35 21.13
N MET A 651 41.99 -13.91 20.64
CA MET A 651 43.20 -13.81 21.46
C MET A 651 42.97 -12.95 22.71
N THR A 652 42.23 -11.86 22.58
CA THR A 652 41.86 -11.00 23.71
C THR A 652 40.87 -11.69 24.65
N LYS A 653 39.82 -12.36 24.11
CA LYS A 653 38.85 -13.19 24.90
C LYS A 653 39.55 -14.26 25.72
N LEU A 654 40.58 -14.89 25.16
CA LEU A 654 41.42 -15.90 25.81
C LEU A 654 42.47 -15.32 26.76
N ASN A 655 42.42 -14.02 27.04
CA ASN A 655 43.34 -13.29 27.93
C ASN A 655 44.80 -13.25 27.47
N PHE A 656 45.10 -13.41 26.17
CA PHE A 656 46.48 -13.25 25.69
C PHE A 656 46.90 -11.78 25.76
N LYS A 657 48.11 -11.56 26.26
CA LYS A 657 48.67 -10.21 26.42
C LYS A 657 48.97 -9.58 25.07
N ALA A 658 48.17 -8.59 24.67
CA ALA A 658 48.43 -7.77 23.49
C ALA A 658 49.64 -6.84 23.74
N VAL A 659 50.60 -6.84 22.82
CA VAL A 659 51.83 -6.04 22.91
C VAL A 659 52.09 -5.32 21.59
N ARG A 660 52.66 -4.12 21.68
CA ARG A 660 53.17 -3.36 20.54
C ARG A 660 54.69 -3.35 20.57
N LYS A 661 55.34 -3.86 19.52
CA LYS A 661 56.80 -3.89 19.38
C LYS A 661 57.16 -3.43 17.98
N ASP A 662 58.08 -2.48 17.85
CA ASP A 662 58.58 -1.97 16.55
C ASP A 662 57.48 -1.62 15.53
N ARG A 663 56.44 -0.91 15.99
CA ARG A 663 55.22 -0.55 15.22
C ARG A 663 54.29 -1.71 14.84
N LEU A 664 54.66 -2.96 15.10
CA LEU A 664 53.80 -4.14 14.93
C LEU A 664 52.94 -4.39 16.17
N ARG A 665 51.73 -4.90 15.97
CA ARG A 665 50.82 -5.36 17.03
C ARG A 665 50.79 -6.89 17.01
N GLY A 666 50.89 -7.50 18.18
CA GLY A 666 50.90 -8.94 18.33
C GLY A 666 50.63 -9.37 19.76
N TYR A 667 50.87 -10.64 20.05
CA TYR A 667 50.63 -11.28 21.34
C TYR A 667 51.89 -11.98 21.81
N ILE A 668 52.05 -12.08 23.13
CA ILE A 668 53.08 -12.93 23.73
C ILE A 668 52.46 -14.30 24.01
N VAL A 669 53.02 -15.34 23.41
CA VAL A 669 52.48 -16.71 23.46
C VAL A 669 53.61 -17.71 23.67
N VAL A 670 53.28 -18.90 24.14
CA VAL A 670 54.10 -20.09 23.89
C VAL A 670 53.41 -20.91 22.82
N ILE A 671 54.20 -21.35 21.84
CA ILE A 671 53.69 -22.07 20.68
C ILE A 671 53.85 -23.56 20.96
N ASN A 672 52.73 -24.27 20.99
CA ASN A 672 52.71 -25.69 21.30
C ASN A 672 53.43 -26.47 20.20
N THR A 673 54.32 -27.36 20.61
CA THR A 673 54.98 -28.31 19.71
C THR A 673 53.99 -29.39 19.28
N ARG A 674 54.40 -30.22 18.31
CA ARG A 674 53.59 -31.38 17.90
C ARG A 674 53.29 -32.32 19.07
N ASP A 675 54.28 -32.56 19.93
CA ASP A 675 54.13 -33.43 21.10
C ASP A 675 53.16 -32.81 22.13
N ASP A 676 53.20 -31.49 22.31
CA ASP A 676 52.25 -30.77 23.16
C ASP A 676 50.82 -30.91 22.64
N ILE A 677 50.61 -30.74 21.33
CA ILE A 677 49.29 -30.87 20.69
C ILE A 677 48.75 -32.30 20.84
N GLU A 678 49.58 -33.32 20.64
CA GLU A 678 49.19 -34.72 20.84
C GLU A 678 48.85 -35.01 22.32
N ARG A 679 49.59 -34.42 23.27
CA ARG A 679 49.30 -34.54 24.70
C ARG A 679 48.00 -33.83 25.07
N ILE A 680 47.76 -32.63 24.55
CA ILE A 680 46.51 -31.87 24.74
C ILE A 680 45.31 -32.70 24.25
N SER A 681 45.42 -33.29 23.05
CA SER A 681 44.37 -34.13 22.46
C SER A 681 44.08 -35.37 23.33
N LYS A 682 45.12 -36.02 23.86
CA LYS A 682 44.97 -37.16 24.79
C LYS A 682 44.39 -36.74 26.14
N SER A 683 44.73 -35.55 26.65
CA SER A 683 44.20 -35.05 27.93
C SER A 683 42.70 -34.75 27.86
N PHE A 684 42.20 -34.26 26.72
CA PHE A 684 40.77 -34.06 26.51
C PHE A 684 39.96 -35.36 26.53
N ALA A 685 40.58 -36.49 26.15
CA ALA A 685 39.94 -37.80 26.20
C ALA A 685 39.94 -38.44 27.60
N LEU A 686 40.77 -37.96 28.53
CA LEU A 686 40.88 -38.49 29.90
C LEU A 686 39.97 -37.77 30.92
N ASN A 687 39.38 -36.64 30.51
CA ASN A 687 38.44 -35.84 31.32
C ASN A 687 36.97 -36.03 30.88
N LEU A 688 36.69 -37.06 30.07
CA LEU A 688 35.35 -37.59 29.74
C LEU A 688 35.13 -38.88 30.53
#